data_AF-A0A6S7HC06-F1
#
_entry.id   AF-A0A6S7HC06-F1
#
_cell.length_a   1.000
_cell.length_b   1.000
_cell.length_c   1.000
_cell.angle_alpha   90.00
_cell.angle_beta   90.00
_cell.angle_gamma   90.00
#
_symmetry.space_group_name_H-M   'P 1'
#
loop_
_entity.id
_entity.type
_entity.pdbx_description
1 polymer ?
#
loop_
_entity_poly.entity_id
_entity_poly.type
_entity_poly.pdbx_seq_one_letter_code
_entity_poly.pdbx_strand_id
1 'polypeptide(L)'
;MQVFRTVKVFKDLTWEATYAGHKANFLSFLMALPNKIASFPDFMKILKMVEFCKICEGVKNQAFSVLQTNVHNLCGESIGRIQEVVEQDEKGNEQHSLNRRSLTCEYFIDTPSSGALCRNCNVLRRNMSVKLVRFNNILQEESERLAEPSKSKVNKRFLSNEEISERENDQKRRRITAEKRVKYWKFKAAEEKKMKHMAVDDGNDLMVMFKELDKVDEKNPDKEMFPDDPKLSLFWEMQRDVISKKSKKRAIRWHPLIIKTCLALWHRSKQAYEILQDSGFIKLPSTRLLQYHKGKIKQKPGRNIEMLKHMKSLAETQDVSPAGCCGYITFDEMSIQDDVQLRRKGESFEIVGVVNLGDLYEDMKVLQTGKDEVVIATHLLQFMFIGSTGFKFPVCYFPTIEVDPTTLYHQFWNAVYDLAEFGFKVLLAICDGAQANRTFIQCHFDDDAGKENFTTTNIYTGEPLVFMVDPSHNFKKVRNNLLKSTTNGKSPRHFKLDGKEILWSHLKEAYMYDVEYNPIQTFKYLTPQHFEPGSADKMRNYLADDVLGKRMVEVVQNYQVHLLKKGDHTDVLEKTVELLKVTSVLLKNFKNKKPYRSSEDARFVENKQCLQWFERWETQAMSTDGISLKEKGKMFMSYKTMFDVYSMIVGFEVYCNILFKMYPGSSVSACYTNQDKLENFFGEQRAHNGQTTNPTIMQTENSTLGIIQMQEYKRSKGNCTVNRT
;
A
#
# COMPACT_ATOMS: atom_id res chain seq x y z
N MET A 1 -1.50 41.45 -49.50
CA MET A 1 -2.78 42.01 -48.97
C MET A 1 -2.61 42.19 -47.47
N GLN A 2 -2.36 43.43 -47.01
CA GLN A 2 -2.08 43.71 -45.60
C GLN A 2 -3.24 43.23 -44.71
N VAL A 3 -2.95 42.37 -43.73
CA VAL A 3 -3.96 41.75 -42.87
C VAL A 3 -4.32 42.70 -41.73
N PHE A 4 -5.36 43.51 -41.91
CA PHE A 4 -5.78 44.47 -40.90
C PHE A 4 -6.81 43.90 -39.92
N ARG A 5 -6.64 44.23 -38.64
CA ARG A 5 -7.71 44.13 -37.62
C ARG A 5 -8.73 45.21 -37.95
N THR A 6 -10.00 44.87 -38.05
CA THR A 6 -11.05 45.84 -38.39
C THR A 6 -12.20 45.74 -37.40
N VAL A 7 -12.68 46.89 -36.95
CA VAL A 7 -13.93 47.01 -36.18
C VAL A 7 -14.95 47.65 -37.10
N LYS A 8 -16.01 46.91 -37.43
CA LYS A 8 -17.14 47.43 -38.20
C LYS A 8 -18.23 47.86 -37.23
N VAL A 9 -18.72 49.09 -37.38
CA VAL A 9 -19.87 49.62 -36.64
C VAL A 9 -21.05 49.71 -37.59
N PHE A 10 -22.16 49.10 -37.21
CA PHE A 10 -23.40 49.07 -37.99
C PHE A 10 -24.28 50.29 -37.70
N LYS A 11 -25.27 50.55 -38.56
CA LYS A 11 -26.17 51.72 -38.44
C LYS A 11 -26.99 51.75 -37.13
N ASP A 12 -27.19 50.60 -36.49
CA ASP A 12 -27.86 50.47 -35.20
C ASP A 12 -26.91 50.60 -33.99
N LEU A 13 -25.68 51.07 -34.24
CA LEU A 13 -24.57 51.24 -33.29
C LEU A 13 -24.07 49.93 -32.68
N THR A 14 -24.45 48.77 -33.22
CA THR A 14 -23.78 47.51 -32.90
C THR A 14 -22.44 47.42 -33.61
N TRP A 15 -21.55 46.57 -33.11
CA TRP A 15 -20.22 46.44 -33.70
C TRP A 15 -19.78 44.99 -33.81
N GLU A 16 -18.88 44.73 -34.74
CA GLU A 16 -18.18 43.45 -34.86
C GLU A 16 -16.69 43.68 -35.14
N ALA A 17 -15.84 42.88 -34.48
CA ALA A 17 -14.43 42.81 -34.81
C ALA A 17 -14.19 41.67 -35.80
N THR A 18 -13.44 41.97 -36.87
CA THR A 18 -13.02 40.99 -37.86
C THR A 18 -11.50 41.02 -38.05
N TYR A 19 -10.94 39.83 -38.27
CA TYR A 19 -9.53 39.65 -38.62
C TYR A 19 -9.46 38.98 -39.98
N ALA A 20 -8.77 39.59 -40.95
CA ALA A 20 -8.67 39.09 -42.32
C ALA A 20 -10.04 38.81 -42.99
N GLY A 21 -11.07 39.61 -42.67
CA GLY A 21 -12.43 39.43 -43.17
C GLY A 21 -13.25 38.33 -42.48
N HIS A 22 -12.69 37.65 -41.47
CA HIS A 22 -13.42 36.68 -40.65
C HIS A 22 -13.89 37.28 -39.33
N LYS A 23 -15.18 37.08 -39.04
CA LYS A 23 -15.79 37.51 -37.77
C LYS A 23 -15.15 36.77 -36.60
N ALA A 24 -14.70 37.51 -35.61
CA ALA A 24 -14.22 36.92 -34.37
C ALA A 24 -15.41 36.39 -33.55
N ASN A 25 -15.30 35.16 -33.06
CA ASN A 25 -16.26 34.61 -32.11
C ASN A 25 -15.96 35.19 -30.72
N PHE A 26 -16.93 35.87 -30.13
CA PHE A 26 -16.77 36.59 -28.86
C PHE A 26 -16.44 35.63 -27.71
N LEU A 27 -15.26 35.78 -27.12
CA LEU A 27 -14.92 35.20 -25.82
C LEU A 27 -15.70 35.88 -24.69
N SER A 28 -15.76 35.21 -23.54
CA SER A 28 -16.36 35.71 -22.29
C SER A 28 -15.87 37.10 -21.87
N PHE A 29 -14.64 37.51 -22.23
CA PHE A 29 -14.11 38.83 -21.90
C PHE A 29 -14.56 39.95 -22.86
N LEU A 30 -14.85 39.64 -24.14
CA LEU A 30 -15.45 40.62 -25.06
C LEU A 30 -16.95 40.78 -24.78
N MET A 31 -17.61 39.78 -24.20
CA MET A 31 -18.98 39.90 -23.68
C MET A 31 -19.10 40.90 -22.51
N ALA A 32 -17.99 41.29 -21.88
CA ALA A 32 -17.97 42.35 -20.87
C ALA A 32 -18.00 43.77 -21.47
N LEU A 33 -17.82 43.92 -22.79
CA LEU A 33 -18.03 45.18 -23.50
C LEU A 33 -19.48 45.32 -23.95
N PRO A 34 -20.04 46.54 -23.95
CA PRO A 34 -21.41 46.76 -24.41
C PRO A 34 -21.55 46.42 -25.90
N ASN A 35 -22.60 45.66 -26.24
CA ASN A 35 -22.92 45.25 -27.62
C ASN A 35 -23.34 46.43 -28.52
N LYS A 36 -23.74 47.56 -27.93
CA LYS A 36 -24.05 48.82 -28.63
C LYS A 36 -23.15 49.93 -28.12
N ILE A 37 -22.61 50.72 -29.03
CA ILE A 37 -21.79 51.89 -28.72
C ILE A 37 -22.74 53.02 -28.31
N ALA A 38 -22.78 53.33 -27.01
CA ALA A 38 -23.60 54.42 -26.48
C ALA A 38 -22.87 55.77 -26.49
N SER A 39 -21.53 55.74 -26.44
CA SER A 39 -20.71 56.96 -26.36
C SER A 39 -19.37 56.82 -27.10
N PHE A 40 -18.73 57.95 -27.45
CA PHE A 40 -17.41 57.96 -28.08
C PHE A 40 -16.30 57.31 -27.20
N PRO A 41 -16.28 57.48 -25.86
CA PRO A 41 -15.39 56.72 -24.99
C PRO A 41 -15.54 55.20 -25.10
N ASP A 42 -16.76 54.69 -25.27
CA ASP A 42 -17.01 53.25 -25.45
C ASP A 42 -16.40 52.75 -26.76
N PHE A 43 -16.55 53.52 -27.84
CA PHE A 43 -15.92 53.22 -29.13
C PHE A 43 -14.39 53.19 -29.03
N MET A 44 -13.79 54.18 -28.35
CA MET A 44 -12.34 54.22 -28.13
C MET A 44 -11.85 53.08 -27.25
N LYS A 45 -12.64 52.64 -26.28
CA LYS A 45 -12.33 51.47 -25.43
C LYS A 45 -12.36 50.17 -26.24
N ILE A 46 -13.35 50.00 -27.12
CA ILE A 46 -13.43 48.86 -28.04
C ILE A 46 -12.22 48.84 -28.98
N LEU A 47 -11.89 49.98 -29.59
CA LEU A 47 -10.74 50.09 -30.49
C LEU A 47 -9.42 49.73 -29.80
N LYS A 48 -9.13 50.34 -28.64
CA LYS A 48 -7.93 50.03 -27.87
C LYS A 48 -7.88 48.55 -27.49
N MET A 49 -8.99 47.95 -27.09
CA MET A 49 -9.00 46.55 -26.69
C MET A 49 -8.72 45.61 -27.87
N VAL A 50 -9.30 45.85 -29.05
CA VAL A 50 -9.01 45.09 -30.27
C VAL A 50 -7.58 45.31 -30.77
N GLU A 51 -7.01 46.51 -30.55
CA GLU A 51 -5.63 46.85 -30.86
C GLU A 51 -4.62 46.13 -29.95
N PHE A 52 -4.89 46.00 -28.65
CA PHE A 52 -3.99 45.35 -27.70
C PHE A 52 -4.20 43.84 -27.54
N CYS A 53 -5.32 43.27 -28.01
CA CYS A 53 -5.51 41.83 -28.01
C CYS A 53 -4.43 41.11 -28.85
N LYS A 54 -3.97 39.95 -28.39
CA LYS A 54 -3.13 39.08 -29.22
C LYS A 54 -3.99 38.30 -30.20
N ILE A 55 -3.43 38.01 -31.37
CA ILE A 55 -4.08 37.17 -32.38
C ILE A 55 -3.67 35.73 -32.13
N CYS A 56 -4.64 34.82 -32.07
CA CYS A 56 -4.37 33.38 -32.09
C CYS A 56 -3.55 33.08 -33.35
N GLU A 57 -2.44 32.38 -33.28
CA GLU A 57 -1.59 32.13 -34.45
C GLU A 57 -2.09 30.97 -35.33
N GLY A 58 -2.98 30.13 -34.79
CA GLY A 58 -3.36 28.87 -35.42
C GLY A 58 -2.22 27.84 -35.35
N VAL A 59 -2.50 26.60 -35.72
CA VAL A 59 -1.50 25.52 -35.62
C VAL A 59 -0.51 25.64 -36.76
N LYS A 60 0.73 26.07 -36.44
CA LYS A 60 1.89 26.19 -37.35
C LYS A 60 2.63 24.85 -37.42
N ASN A 61 2.57 24.12 -38.53
CA ASN A 61 3.59 23.09 -38.83
C ASN A 61 3.55 22.64 -40.30
N GLN A 62 4.73 22.55 -40.91
CA GLN A 62 4.93 22.07 -42.28
C GLN A 62 4.67 20.55 -42.42
N ALA A 63 4.75 19.78 -41.32
CA ALA A 63 4.51 18.33 -41.32
C ALA A 63 3.04 17.92 -41.59
N PHE A 64 2.10 18.88 -41.68
CA PHE A 64 0.67 18.61 -41.82
C PHE A 64 0.14 18.65 -43.26
N SER A 65 0.96 19.05 -44.24
CA SER A 65 0.59 18.96 -45.66
C SER A 65 0.44 17.50 -46.12
N VAL A 66 1.20 16.58 -45.51
CA VAL A 66 1.21 15.14 -45.82
C VAL A 66 -0.10 14.43 -45.44
N LEU A 67 -0.80 14.90 -44.39
CA LEU A 67 -2.11 14.36 -44.00
C LEU A 67 -3.21 14.70 -45.02
N GLN A 68 -2.97 15.66 -45.92
CA GLN A 68 -3.97 16.16 -46.86
C GLN A 68 -4.05 15.34 -48.14
N THR A 69 -2.97 14.66 -48.54
CA THR A 69 -2.88 13.98 -49.83
C THR A 69 -3.33 12.51 -49.80
N ASN A 70 -3.35 11.83 -48.65
CA ASN A 70 -3.48 10.36 -48.65
C ASN A 70 -4.58 9.75 -47.76
N VAL A 71 -5.54 10.52 -47.23
CA VAL A 71 -6.57 9.94 -46.35
C VAL A 71 -7.96 10.52 -46.61
N HIS A 72 -8.59 10.10 -47.71
CA HIS A 72 -9.99 10.45 -47.99
C HIS A 72 -11.02 9.70 -47.10
N ASN A 73 -10.62 8.69 -46.32
CA ASN A 73 -11.57 7.75 -45.68
C ASN A 73 -11.55 7.68 -44.14
N LEU A 74 -10.90 8.59 -43.41
CA LEU A 74 -10.84 8.53 -41.92
C LEU A 74 -11.24 9.82 -41.18
N CYS A 75 -11.77 10.84 -41.87
CA CYS A 75 -12.12 12.11 -41.22
C CYS A 75 -13.56 12.53 -41.52
N GLY A 76 -14.46 12.22 -40.59
CA GLY A 76 -15.67 13.03 -40.39
C GLY A 76 -15.32 14.40 -39.80
N GLU A 77 -15.87 15.46 -40.40
CA GLU A 77 -16.06 16.87 -39.98
C GLU A 77 -14.98 17.64 -39.19
N SER A 78 -13.83 17.07 -38.86
CA SER A 78 -12.87 17.64 -37.91
C SER A 78 -11.60 18.22 -38.57
N ILE A 79 -11.74 18.73 -39.79
CA ILE A 79 -10.64 19.34 -40.55
C ILE A 79 -10.83 20.86 -40.49
N GLY A 80 -10.16 21.52 -39.54
CA GLY A 80 -10.19 22.98 -39.41
C GLY A 80 -9.79 23.73 -40.70
N ARG A 81 -10.12 25.02 -40.81
CA ARG A 81 -9.86 25.86 -42.00
C ARG A 81 -8.37 26.17 -42.15
N ILE A 82 -7.86 26.11 -43.38
CA ILE A 82 -6.52 26.60 -43.74
C ILE A 82 -6.63 28.08 -44.07
N GLN A 83 -5.72 28.87 -43.51
CA GLN A 83 -5.59 30.29 -43.83
C GLN A 83 -4.12 30.58 -44.15
N GLU A 84 -3.88 31.21 -45.28
CA GLU A 84 -2.58 31.75 -45.64
C GLU A 84 -2.36 33.06 -44.87
N VAL A 85 -1.23 33.15 -44.18
CA VAL A 85 -0.81 34.31 -43.41
C VAL A 85 0.51 34.77 -43.98
N VAL A 86 0.53 36.02 -44.47
CA VAL A 86 1.74 36.69 -44.95
C VAL A 86 2.26 37.54 -43.81
N GLU A 87 3.41 37.16 -43.25
CA GLU A 87 4.12 37.92 -42.21
C GLU A 87 5.34 38.59 -42.86
N GLN A 88 5.61 39.86 -42.58
CA GLN A 88 6.83 40.54 -43.07
C GLN A 88 7.93 40.42 -42.01
N ASP A 89 9.13 40.03 -42.43
CA ASP A 89 10.30 40.00 -41.54
C ASP A 89 10.80 41.42 -41.23
N GLU A 90 11.71 41.56 -40.25
CA GLU A 90 12.30 42.84 -39.85
C GLU A 90 13.08 43.55 -40.99
N LYS A 91 13.27 42.87 -42.13
CA LYS A 91 13.94 43.39 -43.34
C LYS A 91 12.96 43.68 -44.48
N GLY A 92 11.66 43.52 -44.26
CA GLY A 92 10.59 43.84 -45.23
C GLY A 92 10.27 42.74 -46.25
N ASN A 93 10.81 41.53 -46.09
CA ASN A 93 10.50 40.40 -46.98
C ASN A 93 9.20 39.71 -46.55
N GLU A 94 8.35 39.35 -47.52
CA GLU A 94 7.10 38.64 -47.28
C GLU A 94 7.33 37.14 -47.06
N GLN A 95 6.98 36.64 -45.89
CA GLN A 95 7.03 35.23 -45.53
C GLN A 95 5.62 34.65 -45.49
N HIS A 96 5.34 33.71 -46.39
CA HIS A 96 4.04 33.06 -46.51
C HIS A 96 3.99 31.81 -45.61
N SER A 97 3.04 31.76 -44.67
CA SER A 97 2.79 30.61 -43.80
C SER A 97 1.35 30.12 -43.92
N LEU A 98 1.16 28.81 -44.04
CA LEU A 98 -0.18 28.19 -44.05
C LEU A 98 -0.53 27.71 -42.65
N ASN A 99 -1.43 28.42 -41.98
CA ASN A 99 -1.83 28.12 -40.61
C ASN A 99 -3.22 27.46 -40.60
N ARG A 100 -3.36 26.36 -39.84
CA ARG A 100 -4.65 25.68 -39.69
C ARG A 100 -5.35 26.13 -38.41
N ARG A 101 -6.59 26.62 -38.54
CA ARG A 101 -7.42 27.09 -37.42
C ARG A 101 -8.66 26.22 -37.28
N SER A 102 -9.21 26.12 -36.07
CA SER A 102 -10.55 25.53 -35.90
C SER A 102 -11.59 26.32 -36.70
N LEU A 103 -12.65 25.65 -37.18
CA LEU A 103 -13.81 26.34 -37.79
C LEU A 103 -14.44 27.36 -36.83
N THR A 104 -14.33 27.10 -35.53
CA THR A 104 -14.80 27.95 -34.43
C THR A 104 -13.66 28.72 -33.75
N CYS A 105 -12.62 29.12 -34.50
CA CYS A 105 -11.53 29.91 -33.95
C CYS A 105 -12.03 31.26 -33.39
N GLU A 106 -11.48 31.66 -32.24
CA GLU A 106 -11.85 32.90 -31.54
C GLU A 106 -11.11 34.14 -32.09
N TYR A 107 -10.01 33.91 -32.85
CA TYR A 107 -9.12 34.92 -33.43
C TYR A 107 -8.40 35.85 -32.45
N PHE A 108 -9.10 36.49 -31.52
CA PHE A 108 -8.52 37.34 -30.47
C PHE A 108 -8.40 36.57 -29.15
N ILE A 109 -7.25 36.66 -28.48
CA ILE A 109 -6.96 35.96 -27.23
C ILE A 109 -6.43 36.93 -26.16
N ASP A 110 -6.80 36.66 -24.91
CA ASP A 110 -6.31 37.30 -23.70
C ASP A 110 -5.19 36.41 -23.12
N THR A 111 -4.00 36.92 -22.77
CA THR A 111 -2.89 36.05 -22.30
C THR A 111 -2.26 36.53 -21.01
N PRO A 112 -2.01 35.60 -20.07
CA PRO A 112 -0.63 35.38 -19.60
C PRO A 112 -0.24 33.92 -19.23
N SER A 113 -0.69 32.87 -19.93
CA SER A 113 -0.17 31.50 -19.68
C SER A 113 -0.03 30.61 -20.93
N SER A 114 1.24 30.39 -21.31
CA SER A 114 1.79 29.37 -22.22
C SER A 114 1.01 29.04 -23.51
N GLY A 115 1.08 29.94 -24.50
CA GLY A 115 0.89 29.62 -25.92
C GLY A 115 0.00 30.60 -26.69
N ALA A 116 0.41 30.97 -27.91
CA ALA A 116 -0.32 31.88 -28.81
C ALA A 116 -1.56 31.24 -29.49
N LEU A 117 -2.26 30.33 -28.82
CA LEU A 117 -3.39 29.56 -29.38
C LEU A 117 -4.65 29.70 -28.52
N CYS A 118 -5.79 29.94 -29.16
CA CYS A 118 -7.09 29.89 -28.49
C CYS A 118 -7.46 28.45 -28.09
N ARG A 119 -8.41 28.30 -27.16
CA ARG A 119 -8.83 26.99 -26.62
C ARG A 119 -9.22 26.00 -27.72
N ASN A 120 -10.00 26.44 -28.69
CA ASN A 120 -10.47 25.61 -29.81
C ASN A 120 -9.33 25.17 -30.74
N CYS A 121 -8.38 26.06 -31.04
CA CYS A 121 -7.20 25.72 -31.83
C CYS A 121 -6.22 24.82 -31.06
N ASN A 122 -6.16 24.93 -29.74
CA ASN A 122 -5.32 24.05 -28.91
C ASN A 122 -5.90 22.62 -28.83
N VAL A 123 -7.24 22.48 -28.78
CA VAL A 123 -7.91 21.17 -28.91
C VAL A 123 -7.65 20.57 -30.29
N LEU A 124 -7.77 21.36 -31.36
CA LEU A 124 -7.43 20.91 -32.72
C LEU A 124 -5.97 20.43 -32.79
N ARG A 125 -5.03 21.18 -32.21
CA ARG A 125 -3.61 20.79 -32.15
C ARG A 125 -3.42 19.43 -31.47
N ARG A 126 -4.02 19.22 -30.29
CA ARG A 126 -3.91 17.95 -29.56
C ARG A 126 -4.47 16.77 -30.35
N ASN A 127 -5.65 16.93 -30.94
CA ASN A 127 -6.28 15.87 -31.75
C ASN A 127 -5.43 15.54 -32.98
N MET A 128 -4.83 16.55 -33.62
CA MET A 128 -3.93 16.35 -34.76
C MET A 128 -2.60 15.70 -34.34
N SER A 129 -2.03 16.06 -33.20
CA SER A 129 -0.81 15.43 -32.67
C SER A 129 -1.03 13.94 -32.38
N VAL A 130 -2.17 13.56 -31.79
CA VAL A 130 -2.50 12.14 -31.55
C VAL A 130 -2.65 11.37 -32.87
N LYS A 131 -3.27 11.97 -33.89
CA LYS A 131 -3.37 11.37 -35.22
C LYS A 131 -2.00 11.24 -35.91
N LEU A 132 -1.14 12.24 -35.77
CA LEU A 132 0.23 12.22 -36.32
C LEU A 132 1.08 11.15 -35.65
N VAL A 133 1.01 10.98 -34.33
CA VAL A 133 1.72 9.89 -33.62
C VAL A 133 1.23 8.54 -34.09
N ARG A 134 -0.09 8.35 -34.26
CA ARG A 134 -0.62 7.09 -34.83
C ARG A 134 -0.14 6.86 -36.27
N PHE A 135 -0.13 7.89 -37.10
CA PHE A 135 0.34 7.80 -38.48
C PHE A 135 1.84 7.52 -38.54
N ASN A 136 2.65 8.17 -37.71
CA ASN A 136 4.08 7.92 -37.60
C ASN A 136 4.36 6.52 -37.06
N ASN A 137 3.58 6.01 -36.11
CA ASN A 137 3.71 4.62 -35.65
C ASN A 137 3.35 3.63 -36.76
N ILE A 138 2.34 3.92 -37.60
CA ILE A 138 2.02 3.11 -38.78
C ILE A 138 3.15 3.17 -39.81
N LEU A 139 3.70 4.36 -40.08
CA LEU A 139 4.85 4.52 -40.97
C LEU A 139 6.13 3.88 -40.41
N GLN A 140 6.28 3.85 -39.09
CA GLN A 140 7.40 3.23 -38.40
C GLN A 140 7.26 1.71 -38.42
N GLU A 141 6.05 1.17 -38.20
CA GLU A 141 5.72 -0.24 -38.44
C GLU A 141 5.89 -0.63 -39.92
N GLU A 142 5.58 0.26 -40.86
CA GLU A 142 5.87 0.07 -42.30
C GLU A 142 7.37 0.15 -42.59
N SER A 143 8.12 1.05 -41.93
CA SER A 143 9.58 1.18 -42.06
C SER A 143 10.32 0.00 -41.45
N GLU A 144 9.80 -0.57 -40.36
CA GLU A 144 10.28 -1.79 -39.72
C GLU A 144 9.94 -3.02 -40.56
N ARG A 145 8.81 -3.01 -41.29
CA ARG A 145 8.54 -3.98 -42.37
C ARG A 145 9.44 -3.79 -43.60
N LEU A 146 9.91 -2.58 -43.86
CA LEU A 146 10.83 -2.22 -44.98
C LEU A 146 12.31 -2.35 -44.60
N ALA A 147 12.62 -2.59 -43.32
CA ALA A 147 13.94 -2.94 -42.80
C ALA A 147 14.25 -4.45 -42.91
N GLU A 148 13.36 -5.25 -43.51
CA GLU A 148 13.78 -6.48 -44.21
C GLU A 148 14.61 -6.07 -45.44
N PRO A 149 15.76 -6.70 -45.74
CA PRO A 149 16.55 -6.37 -46.92
C PRO A 149 15.66 -6.38 -48.16
N SER A 150 15.74 -5.29 -48.92
CA SER A 150 14.88 -4.96 -50.05
C SER A 150 14.59 -6.17 -50.94
N LYS A 151 13.33 -6.63 -50.96
CA LYS A 151 12.84 -7.43 -52.09
C LYS A 151 12.83 -6.52 -53.31
N SER A 152 13.89 -6.64 -54.12
CA SER A 152 13.89 -6.04 -55.44
C SER A 152 12.61 -6.49 -56.17
N LYS A 153 11.80 -5.54 -56.63
CA LYS A 153 10.73 -5.79 -57.61
C LYS A 153 11.36 -6.03 -58.99
N VAL A 154 12.46 -6.76 -59.05
CA VAL A 154 13.03 -7.23 -60.32
C VAL A 154 12.07 -8.27 -60.86
N ASN A 155 11.60 -8.04 -62.08
CA ASN A 155 10.73 -8.97 -62.80
C ASN A 155 11.42 -10.34 -62.88
N LYS A 156 10.68 -11.45 -62.66
CA LYS A 156 11.24 -12.81 -62.56
C LYS A 156 12.13 -13.22 -63.74
N ARG A 157 11.96 -12.56 -64.89
CA ARG A 157 12.78 -12.77 -66.11
C ARG A 157 14.22 -12.27 -65.99
N PHE A 158 14.56 -11.47 -64.98
CA PHE A 158 15.90 -10.91 -64.76
C PHE A 158 16.57 -11.42 -63.46
N LEU A 159 16.03 -12.49 -62.86
CA LEU A 159 16.63 -13.17 -61.69
C LEU A 159 17.28 -14.47 -62.14
N SER A 160 18.35 -14.89 -61.46
CA SER A 160 18.99 -16.19 -61.73
C SER A 160 18.10 -17.36 -61.25
N ASN A 161 18.32 -18.57 -61.79
CA ASN A 161 17.54 -19.76 -61.39
C ASN A 161 17.68 -20.09 -59.89
N GLU A 162 18.84 -19.81 -59.28
CA GLU A 162 19.07 -20.00 -57.85
C GLU A 162 18.26 -19.01 -57.01
N GLU A 163 18.21 -17.73 -57.41
CA GLU A 163 17.43 -16.68 -56.72
C GLU A 163 15.91 -16.93 -56.82
N ILE A 164 15.44 -17.51 -57.93
CA ILE A 164 14.04 -17.91 -58.09
C ILE A 164 13.69 -19.05 -57.12
N SER A 165 14.56 -20.06 -57.00
CA SER A 165 14.40 -21.20 -56.09
C SER A 165 14.37 -20.78 -54.62
N GLU A 166 15.27 -19.86 -54.22
CA GLU A 166 15.27 -19.31 -52.86
C GLU A 166 13.98 -18.54 -52.54
N ARG A 167 13.50 -17.70 -53.46
CA ARG A 167 12.22 -16.98 -53.27
C ARG A 167 11.03 -17.92 -53.18
N GLU A 168 11.02 -19.01 -53.96
CA GLU A 168 9.96 -20.00 -53.88
C GLU A 168 9.98 -20.75 -52.54
N ASN A 169 11.16 -21.09 -52.05
CA ASN A 169 11.33 -21.71 -50.74
C ASN A 169 10.93 -20.77 -49.59
N ASP A 170 11.24 -19.48 -49.68
CA ASP A 170 10.81 -18.49 -48.68
C ASP A 170 9.29 -18.28 -48.69
N GLN A 171 8.67 -18.26 -49.88
CA GLN A 171 7.21 -18.26 -50.00
C GLN A 171 6.57 -19.51 -49.41
N LYS A 172 7.15 -20.70 -49.64
CA LYS A 172 6.69 -21.95 -49.02
C LYS A 172 6.79 -21.89 -47.49
N ARG A 173 7.90 -21.41 -46.93
CA ARG A 173 8.07 -21.23 -45.47
C ARG A 173 7.06 -20.26 -44.87
N ARG A 174 6.80 -19.13 -45.55
CA ARG A 174 5.81 -18.13 -45.14
C ARG A 174 4.40 -18.73 -45.17
N ARG A 175 4.05 -19.49 -46.21
CA ARG A 175 2.75 -20.17 -46.32
C ARG A 175 2.57 -21.18 -45.19
N ILE A 176 3.57 -22.02 -44.93
CA ILE A 176 3.55 -23.01 -43.83
C ILE A 176 3.39 -22.32 -42.46
N THR A 177 4.07 -21.21 -42.24
CA THR A 177 3.97 -20.47 -40.96
C THR A 177 2.59 -19.83 -40.77
N ALA A 178 2.03 -19.25 -41.83
CA ALA A 178 0.68 -18.71 -41.82
C ALA A 178 -0.38 -19.81 -41.60
N GLU A 179 -0.24 -20.95 -42.28
CA GLU A 179 -1.09 -22.13 -42.10
C GLU A 179 -1.02 -22.66 -40.66
N LYS A 180 0.18 -22.71 -40.05
CA LYS A 180 0.36 -23.07 -38.63
C LYS A 180 -0.37 -22.11 -37.68
N ARG A 181 -0.28 -20.80 -37.91
CA ARG A 181 -1.00 -19.78 -37.10
C ARG A 181 -2.51 -19.94 -37.23
N VAL A 182 -3.03 -20.09 -38.44
CA VAL A 182 -4.46 -20.31 -38.67
C VAL A 182 -4.92 -21.61 -38.00
N LYS A 183 -4.13 -22.68 -38.08
CA LYS A 183 -4.43 -23.97 -37.42
C LYS A 183 -4.47 -23.82 -35.90
N TYR A 184 -3.54 -23.08 -35.30
CA TYR A 184 -3.53 -22.78 -33.87
C TYR A 184 -4.79 -22.02 -33.43
N TRP A 185 -5.17 -20.95 -34.13
CA TRP A 185 -6.36 -20.17 -33.79
C TRP A 185 -7.68 -20.94 -34.01
N LYS A 186 -7.75 -21.77 -35.07
CA LYS A 186 -8.88 -22.68 -35.28
C LYS A 186 -8.99 -23.73 -34.17
N PHE A 187 -7.86 -24.27 -33.71
CA PHE A 187 -7.80 -25.21 -32.60
C PHE A 187 -8.30 -24.56 -31.30
N LYS A 188 -7.78 -23.37 -30.96
CA LYS A 188 -8.20 -22.63 -29.75
C LYS A 188 -9.69 -22.27 -29.77
N ALA A 189 -10.23 -21.83 -30.92
CA ALA A 189 -11.66 -21.56 -31.08
C ALA A 189 -12.52 -22.83 -30.98
N ALA A 190 -12.00 -23.98 -31.44
CA ALA A 190 -12.67 -25.27 -31.29
C ALA A 190 -12.65 -25.74 -29.82
N GLU A 191 -11.57 -25.54 -29.09
CA GLU A 191 -11.50 -25.80 -27.64
C GLU A 191 -12.48 -24.92 -26.85
N GLU A 192 -12.56 -23.62 -27.16
CA GLU A 192 -13.55 -22.73 -26.52
C GLU A 192 -15.01 -23.17 -26.82
N LYS A 193 -15.28 -23.65 -28.03
CA LYS A 193 -16.59 -24.23 -28.36
C LYS A 193 -16.85 -25.54 -27.61
N LYS A 194 -15.84 -26.41 -27.47
CA LYS A 194 -15.94 -27.65 -26.68
C LYS A 194 -16.18 -27.34 -25.20
N MET A 195 -15.44 -26.40 -24.61
CA MET A 195 -15.65 -25.94 -23.23
C MET A 195 -17.08 -25.40 -23.01
N LYS A 196 -17.60 -24.62 -23.96
CA LYS A 196 -19.00 -24.13 -23.89
C LYS A 196 -20.02 -25.25 -24.03
N HIS A 197 -19.75 -26.26 -24.86
CA HIS A 197 -20.63 -27.42 -25.00
C HIS A 197 -20.61 -28.29 -23.73
N MET A 198 -19.41 -28.57 -23.20
CA MET A 198 -19.22 -29.24 -21.92
C MET A 198 -19.91 -28.49 -20.78
N ALA A 199 -19.81 -27.17 -20.70
CA ALA A 199 -20.53 -26.40 -19.66
C ALA A 199 -22.08 -26.45 -19.80
N VAL A 200 -22.60 -26.71 -21.00
CA VAL A 200 -24.03 -26.94 -21.22
C VAL A 200 -24.41 -28.38 -20.84
N ASP A 201 -23.57 -29.35 -21.19
CA ASP A 201 -23.74 -30.76 -20.86
C ASP A 201 -23.63 -30.97 -19.35
N ASP A 202 -22.59 -30.44 -18.69
CA ASP A 202 -22.45 -30.38 -17.22
C ASP A 202 -23.65 -29.69 -16.57
N GLY A 203 -24.18 -28.62 -17.20
CA GLY A 203 -25.38 -27.94 -16.75
C GLY A 203 -26.65 -28.80 -16.85
N ASN A 204 -26.73 -29.66 -17.87
CA ASN A 204 -27.80 -30.64 -18.01
C ASN A 204 -27.61 -31.81 -17.05
N ASP A 205 -26.38 -32.29 -16.86
CA ASP A 205 -26.02 -33.33 -15.90
C ASP A 205 -26.30 -32.87 -14.46
N LEU A 206 -26.02 -31.61 -14.13
CA LEU A 206 -26.44 -30.98 -12.88
C LEU A 206 -27.97 -31.00 -12.73
N MET A 207 -28.72 -30.72 -13.79
CA MET A 207 -30.19 -30.79 -13.76
C MET A 207 -30.72 -32.22 -13.67
N VAL A 208 -30.02 -33.20 -14.23
CA VAL A 208 -30.33 -34.63 -14.08
C VAL A 208 -30.02 -35.07 -12.65
N MET A 209 -28.86 -34.69 -12.10
CA MET A 209 -28.54 -34.88 -10.68
C MET A 209 -29.60 -34.25 -9.79
N PHE A 210 -30.05 -33.01 -10.04
CA PHE A 210 -31.14 -32.40 -9.27
C PHE A 210 -32.44 -33.20 -9.35
N LYS A 211 -32.82 -33.69 -10.54
CA LYS A 211 -34.03 -34.54 -10.69
C LYS A 211 -33.92 -35.90 -10.02
N GLU A 212 -32.72 -36.51 -10.01
CA GLU A 212 -32.49 -37.77 -9.30
C GLU A 212 -32.41 -37.55 -7.78
N LEU A 213 -31.90 -36.40 -7.33
CA LEU A 213 -31.88 -35.98 -5.92
C LEU A 213 -33.29 -35.70 -5.38
N ASP A 214 -34.14 -35.00 -6.15
CA ASP A 214 -35.54 -34.73 -5.78
C ASP A 214 -36.37 -36.03 -5.61
N LYS A 215 -36.01 -37.12 -6.31
CA LYS A 215 -36.64 -38.44 -6.16
C LYS A 215 -36.21 -39.20 -4.89
N VAL A 216 -35.08 -38.85 -4.30
CA VAL A 216 -34.58 -39.46 -3.06
C VAL A 216 -35.35 -38.90 -1.85
N ASP A 217 -35.72 -37.62 -1.88
CA ASP A 217 -36.55 -36.96 -0.86
C ASP A 217 -37.98 -37.55 -0.76
N GLU A 218 -38.61 -37.90 -1.88
CA GLU A 218 -39.97 -38.49 -1.88
C GLU A 218 -40.04 -39.92 -1.30
N LYS A 219 -38.92 -40.66 -1.29
CA LYS A 219 -38.89 -42.07 -0.83
C LYS A 219 -38.29 -42.26 0.57
N ASN A 220 -37.67 -41.24 1.16
CA ASN A 220 -37.13 -41.27 2.52
C ASN A 220 -37.12 -39.84 3.12
N PRO A 221 -38.20 -39.41 3.78
CA PRO A 221 -38.35 -38.03 4.28
C PRO A 221 -37.37 -37.65 5.42
N ASP A 222 -36.62 -38.62 5.98
CA ASP A 222 -35.67 -38.40 7.09
C ASP A 222 -34.21 -38.26 6.62
N LYS A 223 -33.94 -38.24 5.31
CA LYS A 223 -32.59 -38.04 4.75
C LYS A 223 -32.47 -36.67 4.12
N GLU A 224 -32.15 -35.65 4.91
CA GLU A 224 -31.67 -34.37 4.37
C GLU A 224 -30.49 -34.64 3.42
N MET A 225 -30.54 -34.04 2.23
CA MET A 225 -29.59 -34.21 1.12
C MET A 225 -28.11 -33.99 1.52
N PHE A 226 -27.90 -33.20 2.58
CA PHE A 226 -26.64 -32.98 3.29
C PHE A 226 -26.96 -32.71 4.77
N PRO A 227 -27.15 -33.75 5.61
CA PRO A 227 -27.71 -33.59 6.96
C PRO A 227 -26.88 -32.68 7.88
N ASP A 228 -25.61 -32.46 7.54
CA ASP A 228 -24.63 -31.85 8.43
C ASP A 228 -24.02 -30.53 7.91
N ASP A 229 -24.40 -29.99 6.73
CA ASP A 229 -23.86 -28.70 6.23
C ASP A 229 -24.89 -27.79 5.52
N PRO A 230 -25.56 -26.91 6.29
CA PRO A 230 -26.53 -25.93 5.77
C PRO A 230 -25.98 -24.99 4.69
N LYS A 231 -24.66 -24.73 4.66
CA LYS A 231 -24.06 -23.84 3.65
C LYS A 231 -23.98 -24.50 2.29
N LEU A 232 -23.74 -25.81 2.27
CA LEU A 232 -23.66 -26.61 1.05
C LEU A 232 -25.05 -26.74 0.43
N SER A 233 -26.07 -27.03 1.24
CA SER A 233 -27.47 -27.07 0.79
C SER A 233 -27.89 -25.74 0.14
N LEU A 234 -27.67 -24.62 0.84
CA LEU A 234 -27.97 -23.28 0.32
C LEU A 234 -27.24 -22.97 -0.99
N PHE A 235 -25.97 -23.37 -1.12
CA PHE A 235 -25.21 -23.16 -2.35
C PHE A 235 -25.85 -23.90 -3.53
N TRP A 236 -26.24 -25.15 -3.35
CA TRP A 236 -26.86 -25.98 -4.39
C TRP A 236 -28.27 -25.51 -4.77
N GLU A 237 -29.08 -25.09 -3.80
CA GLU A 237 -30.37 -24.44 -4.06
C GLU A 237 -30.20 -23.23 -4.97
N MET A 238 -29.22 -22.38 -4.69
CA MET A 238 -28.94 -21.20 -5.52
C MET A 238 -28.44 -21.57 -6.92
N GLN A 239 -27.63 -22.62 -7.07
CA GLN A 239 -27.24 -23.13 -8.40
C GLN A 239 -28.47 -23.58 -9.19
N ARG A 240 -29.35 -24.38 -8.58
CA ARG A 240 -30.59 -24.88 -9.20
C ARG A 240 -31.50 -23.73 -9.65
N ASP A 241 -31.66 -22.73 -8.79
CA ASP A 241 -32.45 -21.52 -9.08
C ASP A 241 -31.92 -20.73 -10.28
N VAL A 242 -30.59 -20.59 -10.37
CA VAL A 242 -29.95 -19.88 -11.48
C VAL A 242 -30.09 -20.65 -12.79
N ILE A 243 -29.92 -21.98 -12.75
CA ILE A 243 -29.96 -22.83 -13.94
C ILE A 243 -31.40 -22.99 -14.46
N SER A 244 -32.38 -23.09 -13.57
CA SER A 244 -33.80 -23.22 -13.92
C SER A 244 -34.42 -21.95 -14.51
N LYS A 245 -34.03 -20.77 -14.00
CA LYS A 245 -34.56 -19.45 -14.44
C LYS A 245 -33.85 -18.95 -15.71
N LYS A 246 -33.89 -19.73 -16.80
CA LYS A 246 -33.24 -19.41 -18.10
C LYS A 246 -33.75 -18.12 -18.78
N SER A 247 -34.97 -17.66 -18.47
CA SER A 247 -35.65 -16.57 -19.20
C SER A 247 -35.43 -15.15 -18.65
N LYS A 248 -34.87 -14.97 -17.45
CA LYS A 248 -34.63 -13.64 -16.85
C LYS A 248 -33.26 -13.57 -16.14
N LYS A 249 -32.17 -13.58 -16.92
CA LYS A 249 -30.78 -13.40 -16.42
C LYS A 249 -30.58 -12.18 -15.50
N ARG A 250 -31.49 -11.19 -15.54
CA ARG A 250 -31.42 -9.94 -14.76
C ARG A 250 -32.15 -9.96 -13.40
N ALA A 251 -32.82 -11.06 -13.03
CA ALA A 251 -33.72 -11.10 -11.86
C ALA A 251 -33.31 -12.07 -10.75
N ILE A 252 -32.09 -12.62 -10.78
CA ILE A 252 -31.62 -13.56 -9.76
C ILE A 252 -31.15 -12.76 -8.54
N ARG A 253 -31.82 -12.97 -7.39
CA ARG A 253 -31.41 -12.41 -6.10
C ARG A 253 -30.55 -13.45 -5.37
N TRP A 254 -29.28 -13.15 -5.22
CA TRP A 254 -28.34 -14.00 -4.49
C TRP A 254 -28.56 -13.90 -2.98
N HIS A 255 -28.53 -15.03 -2.29
CA HIS A 255 -28.58 -15.05 -0.83
C HIS A 255 -27.36 -14.30 -0.23
N PRO A 256 -27.53 -13.47 0.83
CA PRO A 256 -26.42 -12.69 1.41
C PRO A 256 -25.21 -13.52 1.80
N LEU A 257 -25.41 -14.74 2.30
CA LEU A 257 -24.32 -15.66 2.64
C LEU A 257 -23.48 -16.06 1.43
N ILE A 258 -24.10 -16.31 0.28
CA ILE A 258 -23.40 -16.63 -0.98
C ILE A 258 -22.61 -15.41 -1.46
N ILE A 259 -23.18 -14.22 -1.35
CA ILE A 259 -22.48 -12.97 -1.68
C ILE A 259 -21.25 -12.81 -0.78
N LYS A 260 -21.37 -13.01 0.54
CA LYS A 260 -20.23 -12.95 1.46
C LYS A 260 -19.15 -13.97 1.12
N THR A 261 -19.52 -15.23 0.84
CA THR A 261 -18.57 -16.27 0.42
C THR A 261 -17.86 -15.91 -0.89
N CYS A 262 -18.61 -15.42 -1.88
CA CYS A 262 -18.06 -14.98 -3.16
C CYS A 262 -17.16 -13.74 -3.02
N LEU A 263 -17.52 -12.80 -2.16
CA LEU A 263 -16.69 -11.64 -1.81
C LEU A 263 -15.36 -12.09 -1.20
N ALA A 264 -15.41 -13.00 -0.23
CA ALA A 264 -14.20 -13.54 0.40
C ALA A 264 -13.30 -14.26 -0.61
N LEU A 265 -13.87 -15.03 -1.54
CA LEU A 265 -13.11 -15.66 -2.63
C LEU A 265 -12.50 -14.62 -3.59
N TRP A 266 -13.28 -13.62 -3.97
CA TRP A 266 -12.86 -12.56 -4.89
C TRP A 266 -11.76 -11.68 -4.30
N HIS A 267 -11.79 -11.38 -3.00
CA HIS A 267 -10.71 -10.64 -2.31
C HIS A 267 -9.40 -11.42 -2.26
N ARG A 268 -9.47 -12.76 -2.12
CA ARG A 268 -8.27 -13.61 -2.14
C ARG A 268 -7.62 -13.70 -3.51
N SER A 269 -8.43 -13.82 -4.56
CA SER A 269 -7.95 -13.79 -5.94
C SER A 269 -9.06 -13.43 -6.90
N LYS A 270 -9.00 -12.21 -7.42
CA LYS A 270 -9.95 -11.72 -8.45
C LYS A 270 -9.85 -12.55 -9.73
N GLN A 271 -8.63 -12.89 -10.14
CA GLN A 271 -8.36 -13.69 -11.34
C GLN A 271 -8.92 -15.11 -11.20
N ALA A 272 -8.72 -15.77 -10.05
CA ALA A 272 -9.27 -17.11 -9.83
C ALA A 272 -10.81 -17.09 -9.81
N TYR A 273 -11.40 -16.05 -9.23
CA TYR A 273 -12.85 -15.85 -9.23
C TYR A 273 -13.40 -15.66 -10.65
N GLU A 274 -12.75 -14.84 -11.48
CA GLU A 274 -13.12 -14.60 -12.87
C GLU A 274 -13.01 -15.89 -13.70
N ILE A 275 -11.92 -16.66 -13.54
CA ILE A 275 -11.77 -17.97 -14.19
C ILE A 275 -12.90 -18.93 -13.80
N LEU A 276 -13.25 -19.01 -12.51
CA LEU A 276 -14.35 -19.86 -12.05
C LEU A 276 -15.70 -19.41 -12.63
N GLN A 277 -15.94 -18.11 -12.67
CA GLN A 277 -17.15 -17.54 -13.26
C GLN A 277 -17.24 -17.80 -14.77
N ASP A 278 -16.13 -17.62 -15.51
CA ASP A 278 -16.07 -17.77 -16.97
C ASP A 278 -16.06 -19.23 -17.41
N SER A 279 -15.54 -20.13 -16.58
CA SER A 279 -15.53 -21.58 -16.85
C SER A 279 -16.94 -22.15 -17.09
N GLY A 280 -17.97 -21.51 -16.52
CA GLY A 280 -19.35 -21.92 -16.67
C GLY A 280 -19.77 -23.12 -15.81
N PHE A 281 -18.82 -23.82 -15.18
CA PHE A 281 -19.03 -24.97 -14.29
C PHE A 281 -19.92 -24.63 -13.10
N ILE A 282 -19.72 -23.45 -12.50
CA ILE A 282 -20.50 -22.95 -11.37
C ILE A 282 -21.04 -21.57 -11.73
N LYS A 283 -22.31 -21.31 -11.41
CA LYS A 283 -22.89 -19.97 -11.58
C LYS A 283 -22.57 -19.14 -10.35
N LEU A 284 -21.87 -18.03 -10.56
CA LEU A 284 -21.44 -17.13 -9.50
C LEU A 284 -21.96 -15.70 -9.74
N PRO A 285 -22.15 -14.91 -8.66
CA PRO A 285 -22.44 -13.47 -8.75
C PRO A 285 -21.51 -12.71 -9.70
N SER A 286 -22.02 -11.74 -10.44
CA SER A 286 -21.17 -10.88 -11.28
C SER A 286 -20.18 -10.08 -10.42
N THR A 287 -18.98 -9.82 -10.96
CA THR A 287 -17.98 -8.94 -10.33
C THR A 287 -18.52 -7.56 -10.00
N ARG A 288 -19.41 -7.02 -10.85
CA ARG A 288 -20.11 -5.74 -10.59
C ARG A 288 -21.00 -5.79 -9.34
N LEU A 289 -21.70 -6.90 -9.12
CA LEU A 289 -22.51 -7.09 -7.91
C LEU A 289 -21.61 -7.17 -6.67
N LEU A 290 -20.49 -7.89 -6.76
CA LEU A 290 -19.50 -7.92 -5.69
C LEU A 290 -18.93 -6.53 -5.37
N GLN A 291 -18.58 -5.73 -6.38
CA GLN A 291 -18.13 -4.36 -6.18
C GLN A 291 -19.18 -3.48 -5.50
N TYR A 292 -20.46 -3.65 -5.86
CA TYR A 292 -21.55 -2.95 -5.21
C TYR A 292 -21.66 -3.31 -3.72
N HIS A 293 -21.59 -4.61 -3.39
CA HIS A 293 -21.61 -5.05 -2.00
C HIS A 293 -20.35 -4.67 -1.22
N LYS A 294 -19.18 -4.66 -1.88
CA LYS A 294 -17.93 -4.14 -1.31
C LYS A 294 -18.15 -2.71 -0.86
N GLY A 295 -18.66 -1.83 -1.73
CA GLY A 295 -18.82 -0.40 -1.46
C GLY A 295 -19.90 0.00 -0.44
N LYS A 296 -20.62 -0.97 0.17
CA LYS A 296 -21.63 -0.68 1.21
C LYS A 296 -21.02 -0.14 2.49
N ILE A 297 -19.90 -0.72 2.91
CA ILE A 297 -19.15 -0.27 4.09
C ILE A 297 -18.00 0.59 3.58
N LYS A 298 -17.90 1.81 4.10
CA LYS A 298 -16.86 2.77 3.66
C LYS A 298 -15.85 2.99 4.76
N GLN A 299 -14.59 2.79 4.41
CA GLN A 299 -13.48 3.26 5.22
C GLN A 299 -13.35 4.78 5.07
N LYS A 300 -13.01 5.44 6.18
CA LYS A 300 -12.75 6.88 6.25
C LYS A 300 -11.62 7.13 7.24
N PRO A 301 -10.78 8.15 7.02
CA PRO A 301 -9.79 8.56 8.00
C PRO A 301 -10.42 8.85 9.36
N GLY A 302 -9.67 8.55 10.41
CA GLY A 302 -10.06 8.77 11.80
C GLY A 302 -11.14 7.83 12.29
N ARG A 303 -12.02 8.38 13.15
CA ARG A 303 -13.04 7.62 13.88
C ARG A 303 -14.15 7.17 12.93
N ASN A 304 -14.40 5.87 12.87
CA ASN A 304 -15.42 5.28 12.01
C ASN A 304 -16.40 4.41 12.80
N ILE A 305 -17.48 5.03 13.25
CA ILE A 305 -18.53 4.40 14.07
C ILE A 305 -19.18 3.20 13.35
N GLU A 306 -19.34 3.26 12.02
CA GLU A 306 -19.89 2.13 11.26
C GLU A 306 -18.96 0.90 11.32
N MET A 307 -17.65 1.13 11.31
CA MET A 307 -16.66 0.06 11.44
C MET A 307 -16.60 -0.52 12.84
N LEU A 308 -16.76 0.30 13.88
CA LEU A 308 -16.82 -0.17 15.28
C LEU A 308 -18.09 -0.99 15.55
N LYS A 309 -19.24 -0.57 15.00
CA LYS A 309 -20.47 -1.39 15.00
C LYS A 309 -20.24 -2.74 14.32
N HIS A 310 -19.51 -2.73 13.21
CA HIS A 310 -19.16 -3.96 12.52
C HIS A 310 -18.20 -4.84 13.33
N MET A 311 -17.20 -4.26 14.00
CA MET A 311 -16.30 -4.96 14.92
C MET A 311 -17.05 -5.68 16.03
N LYS A 312 -18.01 -4.99 16.66
CA LYS A 312 -18.85 -5.58 17.72
C LYS A 312 -19.68 -6.76 17.19
N SER A 313 -20.37 -6.57 16.06
CA SER A 313 -21.13 -7.64 15.41
C SER A 313 -20.25 -8.85 15.01
N LEU A 314 -19.02 -8.58 14.57
CA LEU A 314 -18.06 -9.63 14.24
C LEU A 314 -17.62 -10.41 15.47
N ALA A 315 -17.35 -9.73 16.60
CA ALA A 315 -16.99 -10.38 17.86
C ALA A 315 -18.13 -11.25 18.39
N GLU A 316 -19.38 -10.77 18.34
CA GLU A 316 -20.59 -11.54 18.69
C GLU A 316 -20.75 -12.76 17.79
N THR A 317 -20.58 -12.60 16.48
CA THR A 317 -20.68 -13.71 15.50
C THR A 317 -19.58 -14.75 15.69
N GLN A 318 -18.40 -14.34 16.16
CA GLN A 318 -17.28 -15.23 16.42
C GLN A 318 -17.32 -15.91 17.79
N ASP A 319 -18.29 -15.55 18.63
CA ASP A 319 -18.44 -15.99 20.03
C ASP A 319 -17.18 -15.65 20.85
N VAL A 320 -16.72 -14.41 20.72
CA VAL A 320 -15.56 -13.92 21.46
C VAL A 320 -15.93 -13.79 22.95
N SER A 321 -15.19 -14.49 23.80
CA SER A 321 -15.41 -14.44 25.25
C SER A 321 -15.19 -13.03 25.83
N PRO A 322 -15.72 -12.71 27.02
CA PRO A 322 -15.46 -11.42 27.68
C PRO A 322 -13.96 -11.13 27.87
N ALA A 323 -13.17 -12.17 28.18
CA ALA A 323 -11.71 -12.05 28.22
C ALA A 323 -11.12 -11.72 26.84
N GLY A 324 -11.69 -12.26 25.76
CA GLY A 324 -11.30 -11.95 24.38
C GLY A 324 -11.65 -10.55 23.91
N CYS A 325 -12.65 -9.90 24.52
CA CYS A 325 -12.95 -8.48 24.33
C CYS A 325 -12.02 -7.58 25.15
N CYS A 326 -11.13 -8.16 25.96
CA CYS A 326 -10.10 -7.46 26.72
C CYS A 326 -8.72 -7.80 26.16
N GLY A 327 -7.86 -6.80 25.98
CA GLY A 327 -6.54 -7.03 25.41
C GLY A 327 -5.70 -5.77 25.28
N TYR A 328 -5.05 -5.63 24.15
CA TYR A 328 -4.12 -4.54 23.89
C TYR A 328 -4.40 -3.83 22.57
N ILE A 329 -4.00 -2.57 22.51
CA ILE A 329 -3.97 -1.79 21.28
C ILE A 329 -2.52 -1.67 20.82
N THR A 330 -2.29 -1.84 19.53
CA THR A 330 -0.98 -1.62 18.91
C THR A 330 -1.13 -0.61 17.79
N PHE A 331 -0.11 0.21 17.58
CA PHE A 331 -0.09 1.19 16.52
C PHE A 331 1.32 1.40 15.97
N ASP A 332 1.37 1.72 14.68
CA ASP A 332 2.59 1.97 13.93
C ASP A 332 2.25 2.76 12.67
N GLU A 333 3.26 3.37 12.05
CA GLU A 333 3.13 4.11 10.79
C GLU A 333 3.69 3.27 9.63
N MET A 334 2.95 3.21 8.52
CA MET A 334 3.50 2.70 7.26
C MET A 334 3.74 3.85 6.29
N SER A 335 4.83 3.80 5.53
CA SER A 335 5.01 4.66 4.36
C SER A 335 4.05 4.24 3.23
N ILE A 336 3.44 5.23 2.59
CA ILE A 336 2.50 5.08 1.47
C ILE A 336 2.99 5.87 0.25
N GLN A 337 2.36 5.66 -0.90
CA GLN A 337 2.60 6.51 -2.06
C GLN A 337 1.87 7.85 -1.88
N ASP A 338 2.63 8.94 -1.96
CA ASP A 338 2.16 10.30 -1.95
C ASP A 338 1.42 10.61 -3.27
N ASP A 339 0.11 10.76 -3.18
CA ASP A 339 -0.73 11.02 -4.34
C ASP A 339 -2.02 11.72 -3.93
N VAL A 340 -2.44 12.71 -4.71
CA VAL A 340 -3.69 13.45 -4.47
C VAL A 340 -4.76 12.90 -5.41
N GLN A 341 -5.82 12.37 -4.82
CA GLN A 341 -6.85 11.65 -5.55
C GLN A 341 -8.23 12.27 -5.33
N LEU A 342 -9.07 12.25 -6.36
CA LEU A 342 -10.45 12.74 -6.28
C LEU A 342 -11.42 11.57 -6.12
N ARG A 343 -12.19 11.60 -5.03
CA ARG A 343 -13.26 10.64 -4.76
C ARG A 343 -14.61 11.29 -4.99
N ARG A 344 -15.41 10.70 -5.87
CA ARG A 344 -16.78 11.18 -6.09
C ARG A 344 -17.67 10.82 -4.90
N LYS A 345 -18.29 11.82 -4.29
CA LYS A 345 -19.23 11.71 -3.17
C LYS A 345 -20.57 12.34 -3.59
N GLY A 346 -21.42 11.52 -4.20
CA GLY A 346 -22.66 11.99 -4.82
C GLY A 346 -22.39 12.89 -6.02
N GLU A 347 -22.79 14.15 -5.90
CA GLU A 347 -22.55 15.21 -6.90
C GLU A 347 -21.25 15.99 -6.66
N SER A 348 -20.63 15.83 -5.49
CA SER A 348 -19.39 16.51 -5.10
C SER A 348 -18.15 15.61 -5.29
N PHE A 349 -16.96 16.23 -5.26
CA PHE A 349 -15.67 15.54 -5.21
C PHE A 349 -14.98 15.85 -3.88
N GLU A 350 -14.46 14.80 -3.25
CA GLU A 350 -13.66 14.84 -2.01
C GLU A 350 -12.21 14.60 -2.38
N ILE A 351 -11.30 15.43 -1.85
CA ILE A 351 -9.86 15.27 -2.03
C ILE A 351 -9.37 14.23 -1.02
N VAL A 352 -8.60 13.25 -1.49
CA VAL A 352 -8.03 12.15 -0.72
C VAL A 352 -6.52 12.13 -0.93
N GLY A 353 -5.78 11.65 0.07
CA GLY A 353 -4.30 11.61 0.02
C GLY A 353 -3.63 12.81 0.67
N VAL A 354 -4.40 13.63 1.39
CA VAL A 354 -3.91 14.71 2.23
C VAL A 354 -3.90 14.27 3.69
N VAL A 355 -3.06 14.92 4.51
CA VAL A 355 -3.02 14.70 5.96
C VAL A 355 -4.42 14.93 6.53
N ASN A 356 -4.90 13.98 7.33
CA ASN A 356 -6.18 14.08 8.00
C ASN A 356 -6.06 13.45 9.39
N LEU A 357 -5.98 14.32 10.39
CA LEU A 357 -5.89 13.99 11.82
C LEU A 357 -7.17 14.39 12.57
N GLY A 358 -8.23 14.72 11.83
CA GLY A 358 -9.51 15.18 12.35
C GLY A 358 -9.59 16.69 12.59
N ASP A 359 -10.85 17.17 12.65
CA ASP A 359 -11.20 18.60 12.64
C ASP A 359 -10.48 19.42 13.72
N LEU A 360 -10.38 18.91 14.95
CA LEU A 360 -9.71 19.59 16.06
C LEU A 360 -8.23 19.88 15.77
N TYR A 361 -7.54 18.93 15.13
CA TYR A 361 -6.13 19.10 14.79
C TYR A 361 -5.97 20.16 13.69
N GLU A 362 -6.85 20.13 12.68
CA GLU A 362 -6.84 21.10 11.59
C GLU A 362 -7.10 22.51 12.13
N ASP A 363 -8.10 22.68 13.00
CA ASP A 363 -8.40 23.94 13.67
C ASP A 363 -7.21 24.46 14.49
N MET A 364 -6.60 23.59 15.32
CA MET A 364 -5.40 23.92 16.10
C MET A 364 -4.23 24.35 15.22
N LYS A 365 -4.02 23.68 14.10
CA LYS A 365 -2.94 23.99 13.17
C LYS A 365 -3.16 25.35 12.49
N VAL A 366 -4.40 25.65 12.10
CA VAL A 366 -4.78 26.97 11.57
C VAL A 366 -4.56 28.06 12.62
N LEU A 367 -4.92 27.81 13.88
CA LEU A 367 -4.68 28.75 14.99
C LEU A 367 -3.19 28.99 15.27
N GLN A 368 -2.36 27.94 15.20
CA GLN A 368 -0.92 28.04 15.48
C GLN A 368 -0.14 28.71 14.33
N THR A 369 -0.48 28.37 13.10
CA THR A 369 0.30 28.78 11.92
C THR A 369 -0.29 29.98 11.19
N GLY A 370 -1.55 30.33 11.47
CA GLY A 370 -2.31 31.37 10.78
C GLY A 370 -2.62 31.02 9.32
N LYS A 371 -2.43 29.77 8.89
CA LYS A 371 -2.59 29.33 7.51
C LYS A 371 -3.35 28.01 7.41
N ASP A 372 -4.21 27.95 6.41
CA ASP A 372 -4.89 26.72 5.98
C ASP A 372 -4.08 26.06 4.85
N GLU A 373 -2.98 25.39 5.23
CA GLU A 373 -2.10 24.68 4.30
C GLU A 373 -2.45 23.18 4.26
N VAL A 374 -2.94 22.74 3.11
CA VAL A 374 -3.18 21.32 2.80
C VAL A 374 -1.87 20.64 2.46
N VAL A 375 -1.54 19.58 3.20
CA VAL A 375 -0.30 18.83 3.02
C VAL A 375 -0.59 17.41 2.56
N ILE A 376 0.22 16.90 1.63
CA ILE A 376 0.09 15.53 1.10
C ILE A 376 0.56 14.54 2.17
N ALA A 377 -0.21 13.47 2.38
CA ALA A 377 0.15 12.41 3.30
C ALA A 377 1.22 11.49 2.69
N THR A 378 2.28 11.21 3.45
CA THR A 378 3.37 10.29 3.07
C THR A 378 3.38 9.02 3.91
N HIS A 379 2.68 9.04 5.05
CA HIS A 379 2.54 7.92 5.97
C HIS A 379 1.06 7.70 6.34
N LEU A 380 0.80 6.53 6.91
CA LEU A 380 -0.48 6.13 7.44
C LEU A 380 -0.28 5.53 8.83
N LEU A 381 -0.73 6.26 9.85
CA LEU A 381 -0.83 5.77 11.22
C LEU A 381 -2.03 4.83 11.33
N GLN A 382 -1.83 3.60 11.79
CA GLN A 382 -2.90 2.61 11.95
C GLN A 382 -2.95 2.12 13.39
N PHE A 383 -4.15 2.17 13.99
CA PHE A 383 -4.44 1.52 15.27
C PHE A 383 -5.12 0.16 15.04
N MET A 384 -4.67 -0.85 15.76
CA MET A 384 -5.26 -2.19 15.74
C MET A 384 -5.50 -2.68 17.17
N PHE A 385 -6.71 -3.19 17.42
CA PHE A 385 -7.04 -3.87 18.66
C PHE A 385 -6.75 -5.36 18.54
N ILE A 386 -6.18 -5.94 19.59
CA ILE A 386 -5.90 -7.37 19.71
C ILE A 386 -6.37 -7.85 21.08
N GLY A 387 -7.40 -8.69 21.08
CA GLY A 387 -7.94 -9.36 22.26
C GLY A 387 -7.02 -10.47 22.78
N SER A 388 -7.12 -10.76 24.08
CA SER A 388 -6.29 -11.76 24.76
C SER A 388 -6.44 -13.18 24.18
N THR A 389 -7.61 -13.51 23.63
CA THR A 389 -7.91 -14.80 22.98
C THR A 389 -7.63 -14.81 21.47
N GLY A 390 -7.09 -13.72 20.92
CA GLY A 390 -6.62 -13.65 19.53
C GLY A 390 -7.55 -12.92 18.55
N PHE A 391 -8.73 -12.46 18.98
CA PHE A 391 -9.55 -11.55 18.18
C PHE A 391 -8.72 -10.31 17.79
N LYS A 392 -8.79 -9.87 16.53
CA LYS A 392 -8.02 -8.72 16.05
C LYS A 392 -8.85 -7.89 15.08
N PHE A 393 -8.73 -6.57 15.16
CA PHE A 393 -9.49 -5.67 14.29
C PHE A 393 -8.76 -4.34 14.08
N PRO A 394 -8.63 -3.84 12.83
CA PRO A 394 -8.13 -2.50 12.57
C PRO A 394 -9.17 -1.45 12.98
N VAL A 395 -8.85 -0.64 13.98
CA VAL A 395 -9.81 0.25 14.66
C VAL A 395 -10.03 1.53 13.88
N CYS A 396 -8.95 2.28 13.67
CA CYS A 396 -8.93 3.55 12.96
C CYS A 396 -7.56 3.75 12.31
N TYR A 397 -7.50 4.62 11.31
CA TYR A 397 -6.26 5.01 10.64
C TYR A 397 -6.26 6.50 10.34
N PHE A 398 -5.09 7.08 10.22
CA PHE A 398 -4.91 8.50 9.93
C PHE A 398 -3.84 8.67 8.84
N PRO A 399 -4.14 9.38 7.74
CA PRO A 399 -3.12 9.86 6.79
C PRO A 399 -2.25 10.93 7.44
N THR A 400 -0.93 10.73 7.43
CA THR A 400 0.05 11.55 8.17
C THR A 400 1.30 11.81 7.34
N ILE A 401 2.24 12.60 7.87
CA ILE A 401 3.61 12.69 7.35
C ILE A 401 4.54 12.01 8.33
N GLU A 402 4.60 12.52 9.55
CA GLU A 402 5.18 11.86 10.71
C GLU A 402 4.35 12.39 11.89
N VAL A 403 3.90 11.50 12.76
CA VAL A 403 3.03 11.90 13.87
C VAL A 403 3.87 12.43 15.03
N ASP A 404 3.55 13.64 15.49
CA ASP A 404 4.13 14.20 16.70
C ASP A 404 3.51 13.55 17.97
N PRO A 405 4.23 13.52 19.10
CA PRO A 405 3.77 12.88 20.33
C PRO A 405 2.42 13.38 20.84
N THR A 406 2.11 14.67 20.68
CA THR A 406 0.89 15.30 21.21
C THR A 406 -0.32 14.86 20.40
N THR A 407 -0.19 14.88 19.08
CA THR A 407 -1.22 14.35 18.18
C THR A 407 -1.45 12.86 18.44
N LEU A 408 -0.36 12.08 18.59
CA LEU A 408 -0.47 10.66 18.91
C LEU A 408 -1.24 10.43 20.22
N TYR A 409 -0.95 11.23 21.25
CA TYR A 409 -1.65 11.19 22.54
C TYR A 409 -3.16 11.36 22.36
N HIS A 410 -3.58 12.39 21.63
CA HIS A 410 -5.01 12.62 21.38
C HIS A 410 -5.67 11.49 20.57
N GLN A 411 -5.03 11.03 19.48
CA GLN A 411 -5.61 9.95 18.67
C GLN A 411 -5.67 8.61 19.38
N PHE A 412 -4.66 8.32 20.21
CA PHE A 412 -4.64 7.14 21.06
C PHE A 412 -5.84 7.12 22.01
N TRP A 413 -6.07 8.20 22.76
CA TRP A 413 -7.21 8.26 23.68
C TRP A 413 -8.55 8.26 22.97
N ASN A 414 -8.67 8.88 21.79
CA ASN A 414 -9.87 8.75 20.96
C ASN A 414 -10.15 7.29 20.59
N ALA A 415 -9.12 6.52 20.21
CA ALA A 415 -9.26 5.11 19.90
C ALA A 415 -9.62 4.27 21.13
N VAL A 416 -9.04 4.56 22.30
CA VAL A 416 -9.36 3.89 23.57
C VAL A 416 -10.81 4.17 24.00
N TYR A 417 -11.27 5.42 23.87
CA TYR A 417 -12.66 5.80 24.12
C TYR A 417 -13.63 5.01 23.23
N ASP A 418 -13.35 5.01 21.93
CA ASP A 418 -14.17 4.29 20.93
C ASP A 418 -14.24 2.79 21.23
N LEU A 419 -13.12 2.17 21.61
CA LEU A 419 -13.12 0.76 21.99
C LEU A 419 -13.98 0.50 23.24
N ALA A 420 -13.85 1.35 24.26
CA ALA A 420 -14.62 1.24 25.50
C ALA A 420 -16.13 1.38 25.27
N GLU A 421 -16.55 2.35 24.43
CA GLU A 421 -17.96 2.56 24.06
C GLU A 421 -18.58 1.32 23.41
N PHE A 422 -17.79 0.56 22.64
CA PHE A 422 -18.23 -0.65 21.96
C PHE A 422 -18.02 -1.95 22.75
N GLY A 423 -17.60 -1.86 24.03
CA GLY A 423 -17.45 -3.00 24.93
C GLY A 423 -16.10 -3.72 24.85
N PHE A 424 -15.08 -3.09 24.27
CA PHE A 424 -13.71 -3.59 24.21
C PHE A 424 -12.82 -2.86 25.23
N LYS A 425 -12.09 -3.64 26.04
CA LYS A 425 -11.23 -3.10 27.10
C LYS A 425 -9.76 -3.15 26.68
N VAL A 426 -9.07 -2.02 26.82
CA VAL A 426 -7.64 -1.87 26.53
C VAL A 426 -6.86 -1.80 27.84
N LEU A 427 -5.99 -2.78 28.07
CA LEU A 427 -5.13 -2.85 29.25
C LEU A 427 -3.66 -2.58 28.94
N LEU A 428 -3.28 -2.69 27.67
CA LEU A 428 -1.91 -2.56 27.22
C LEU A 428 -1.87 -1.80 25.89
N ALA A 429 -0.89 -0.91 25.75
CA ALA A 429 -0.56 -0.22 24.52
C ALA A 429 0.85 -0.62 24.07
N ILE A 430 0.97 -1.10 22.82
CA ILE A 430 2.25 -1.53 22.25
C ILE A 430 2.64 -0.61 21.08
N CYS A 431 3.81 0.01 21.18
CA CYS A 431 4.39 0.86 20.14
C CYS A 431 5.83 0.43 19.81
N ASP A 432 6.38 0.98 18.71
CA ASP A 432 7.80 0.83 18.43
C ASP A 432 8.63 1.71 19.39
N GLY A 433 9.96 1.68 19.25
CA GLY A 433 10.82 2.61 20.01
C GLY A 433 11.35 3.76 19.16
N ALA A 434 10.50 4.42 18.37
CA ALA A 434 10.80 5.73 17.82
C ALA A 434 10.87 6.78 18.95
N GLN A 435 11.51 7.92 18.69
CA GLN A 435 11.60 8.99 19.71
C GLN A 435 10.21 9.58 20.02
N ALA A 436 9.36 9.73 19.01
CA ALA A 436 8.01 10.25 19.20
C ALA A 436 7.20 9.35 20.13
N ASN A 437 7.24 8.04 19.92
CA ASN A 437 6.54 7.04 20.73
C ASN A 437 7.03 6.97 22.17
N ARG A 438 8.35 7.07 22.42
CA ARG A 438 8.86 7.17 23.81
C ARG A 438 8.38 8.45 24.51
N THR A 439 8.32 9.56 23.78
CA THR A 439 7.83 10.83 24.32
C THR A 439 6.34 10.73 24.63
N PHE A 440 5.56 10.13 23.73
CA PHE A 440 4.14 9.81 23.95
C PHE A 440 3.94 8.98 25.22
N ILE A 441 4.73 7.93 25.45
CA ILE A 441 4.66 7.15 26.70
C ILE A 441 4.93 8.06 27.89
N GLN A 442 6.04 8.79 27.89
CA GLN A 442 6.44 9.66 29.00
C GLN A 442 5.40 10.76 29.31
N CYS A 443 4.66 11.26 28.31
CA CYS A 443 3.58 12.25 28.53
C CYS A 443 2.42 11.73 29.40
N HIS A 444 2.38 10.45 29.77
CA HIS A 444 1.36 9.88 30.66
C HIS A 444 1.79 9.84 32.14
N PHE A 445 3.00 10.30 32.44
CA PHE A 445 3.59 10.20 33.77
C PHE A 445 4.13 11.58 34.18
N ASP A 446 3.88 11.98 35.43
CA ASP A 446 4.46 13.21 36.00
C ASP A 446 5.97 13.08 36.18
N ASP A 447 6.40 11.85 36.48
CA ASP A 447 7.77 11.42 36.74
C ASP A 447 8.24 10.47 35.61
N ASP A 448 9.32 9.71 35.83
CA ASP A 448 9.77 8.70 34.86
C ASP A 448 8.81 7.49 34.81
N ALA A 449 8.39 7.12 33.59
CA ALA A 449 7.52 5.96 33.35
C ALA A 449 8.02 4.66 33.99
N GLY A 450 9.33 4.47 34.17
CA GLY A 450 9.91 3.30 34.83
C GLY A 450 9.54 3.19 36.31
N LYS A 451 9.41 4.31 37.03
CA LYS A 451 9.03 4.31 38.46
C LYS A 451 7.61 3.79 38.68
N GLU A 452 6.71 4.14 37.78
CA GLU A 452 5.30 3.71 37.79
C GLU A 452 5.08 2.40 37.04
N ASN A 453 6.15 1.63 36.77
CA ASN A 453 6.09 0.35 36.05
C ASN A 453 5.32 0.47 34.72
N PHE A 454 5.45 1.60 34.03
CA PHE A 454 4.77 1.92 32.78
C PHE A 454 3.24 1.84 32.85
N THR A 455 2.65 1.98 34.04
CA THR A 455 1.22 1.82 34.27
C THR A 455 0.58 3.15 34.65
N THR A 456 -0.38 3.59 33.84
CA THR A 456 -1.19 4.79 34.10
C THR A 456 -2.65 4.41 34.32
N THR A 457 -3.50 5.39 34.64
CA THR A 457 -4.94 5.20 34.76
C THR A 457 -5.62 5.51 33.43
N ASN A 458 -6.50 4.63 32.97
CA ASN A 458 -7.37 4.90 31.83
C ASN A 458 -8.34 6.05 32.15
N ILE A 459 -8.24 7.16 31.42
CA ILE A 459 -9.02 8.38 31.71
C ILE A 459 -10.54 8.20 31.54
N TYR A 460 -10.98 7.17 30.81
CA TYR A 460 -12.39 6.92 30.55
C TYR A 460 -12.98 5.81 31.43
N THR A 461 -12.20 4.79 31.78
CA THR A 461 -12.69 3.63 32.54
C THR A 461 -12.22 3.61 33.99
N GLY A 462 -11.17 4.37 34.33
CA GLY A 462 -10.48 4.30 35.62
C GLY A 462 -9.67 3.01 35.84
N GLU A 463 -9.63 2.11 34.85
CA GLU A 463 -8.86 0.86 34.92
C GLU A 463 -7.37 1.10 34.63
N PRO A 464 -6.47 0.22 35.08
CA PRO A 464 -5.04 0.33 34.74
C PRO A 464 -4.78 0.14 33.24
N LEU A 465 -3.91 0.99 32.68
CA LEU A 465 -3.42 0.91 31.30
C LEU A 465 -1.89 0.88 31.32
N VAL A 466 -1.31 -0.15 30.72
CA VAL A 466 0.14 -0.37 30.68
C VAL A 466 0.71 0.02 29.31
N PHE A 467 1.93 0.58 29.26
CA PHE A 467 2.67 0.81 28.03
C PHE A 467 3.83 -0.17 27.88
N MET A 468 4.06 -0.64 26.66
CA MET A 468 5.16 -1.54 26.35
C MET A 468 5.76 -1.22 24.98
N VAL A 469 7.09 -1.19 24.89
CA VAL A 469 7.78 -1.13 23.60
C VAL A 469 7.98 -2.54 23.06
N ASP A 470 7.76 -2.71 21.75
CA ASP A 470 7.78 -4.00 21.07
C ASP A 470 9.02 -4.88 21.36
N PRO A 471 8.84 -6.14 21.78
CA PRO A 471 9.95 -7.05 22.07
C PRO A 471 10.87 -7.32 20.87
N SER A 472 10.32 -7.55 19.67
CA SER A 472 11.12 -7.90 18.48
C SER A 472 12.04 -6.74 18.07
N HIS A 473 11.54 -5.50 18.12
CA HIS A 473 12.34 -4.30 17.91
C HIS A 473 13.43 -4.12 18.98
N ASN A 474 13.19 -4.54 20.21
CA ASN A 474 14.16 -4.39 21.30
C ASN A 474 15.38 -5.30 21.12
N PHE A 475 15.19 -6.57 20.72
CA PHE A 475 16.33 -7.44 20.40
C PHE A 475 17.18 -6.89 19.24
N LYS A 476 16.54 -6.32 18.21
CA LYS A 476 17.26 -5.61 17.14
C LYS A 476 18.06 -4.42 17.67
N LYS A 477 17.51 -3.61 18.57
CA LYS A 477 18.20 -2.47 19.17
C LYS A 477 19.37 -2.89 20.05
N VAL A 478 19.22 -3.96 20.85
CA VAL A 478 20.31 -4.53 21.65
C VAL A 478 21.44 -4.97 20.72
N ARG A 479 21.14 -5.76 19.68
CA ARG A 479 22.13 -6.16 18.66
C ARG A 479 22.77 -4.94 17.99
N ASN A 480 21.99 -3.95 17.58
CA ASN A 480 22.51 -2.76 16.88
C ASN A 480 23.37 -1.86 17.79
N ASN A 481 23.14 -1.87 19.10
CA ASN A 481 24.03 -1.23 20.08
C ASN A 481 25.33 -2.00 20.23
N LEU A 482 25.24 -3.34 20.34
CA LEU A 482 26.40 -4.21 20.43
C LEU A 482 27.26 -4.17 19.15
N LEU A 483 26.66 -4.09 17.97
CA LEU A 483 27.37 -3.90 16.70
C LEU A 483 28.24 -2.63 16.68
N LYS A 484 27.88 -1.61 17.47
CA LYS A 484 28.65 -0.37 17.61
C LYS A 484 29.74 -0.47 18.68
N SER A 485 29.83 -1.59 19.42
CA SER A 485 30.84 -1.77 20.45
C SER A 485 32.18 -2.16 19.82
N THR A 486 33.15 -1.27 19.94
CA THR A 486 34.47 -1.41 19.33
C THR A 486 35.48 -0.56 20.09
N THR A 487 36.75 -0.96 20.03
CA THR A 487 37.89 -0.22 20.57
C THR A 487 38.48 0.77 19.55
N ASN A 488 38.13 0.64 18.27
CA ASN A 488 38.73 1.40 17.17
C ASN A 488 37.70 2.26 16.44
N GLY A 489 38.10 3.45 15.96
CA GLY A 489 37.27 4.31 15.10
C GLY A 489 37.05 5.73 15.63
N LYS A 490 36.30 6.54 14.88
CA LYS A 490 36.12 7.99 15.15
C LYS A 490 35.28 8.32 16.39
N SER A 491 34.42 7.40 16.84
CA SER A 491 33.61 7.53 18.07
C SER A 491 33.21 6.13 18.57
N PRO A 492 34.15 5.36 19.13
CA PRO A 492 33.88 3.99 19.54
C PRO A 492 32.91 3.96 20.74
N ARG A 493 32.07 2.92 20.83
CA ARG A 493 31.42 2.57 22.09
C ARG A 493 32.23 1.50 22.80
N HIS A 494 32.83 1.84 23.94
CA HIS A 494 33.68 0.94 24.72
C HIS A 494 32.86 0.28 25.83
N PHE A 495 31.96 -0.63 25.46
CA PHE A 495 31.12 -1.33 26.44
C PHE A 495 31.98 -2.04 27.49
N LYS A 496 31.72 -1.74 28.76
CA LYS A 496 32.49 -2.27 29.90
C LYS A 496 31.58 -2.64 31.06
N LEU A 497 31.86 -3.78 31.67
CA LEU A 497 31.21 -4.30 32.87
C LEU A 497 32.27 -4.96 33.74
N ASP A 498 32.33 -4.63 35.03
CA ASP A 498 33.36 -5.09 35.97
C ASP A 498 34.80 -4.88 35.45
N GLY A 499 35.03 -3.76 34.74
CA GLY A 499 36.32 -3.44 34.12
C GLY A 499 36.65 -4.24 32.86
N LYS A 500 35.85 -5.25 32.50
CA LYS A 500 36.02 -6.12 31.32
C LYS A 500 35.19 -5.61 30.14
N GLU A 501 35.68 -5.84 28.92
CA GLU A 501 35.06 -5.30 27.70
C GLU A 501 33.99 -6.23 27.12
N ILE A 502 32.99 -5.64 26.45
CA ILE A 502 31.95 -6.37 25.72
C ILE A 502 31.92 -5.88 24.26
N LEU A 503 32.68 -6.54 23.40
CA LEU A 503 32.93 -6.08 22.03
C LEU A 503 32.21 -6.93 20.97
N TRP A 504 31.84 -6.30 19.85
CA TRP A 504 31.34 -7.04 18.68
C TRP A 504 32.40 -7.98 18.09
N SER A 505 33.68 -7.61 18.20
CA SER A 505 34.80 -8.44 17.72
C SER A 505 34.83 -9.81 18.40
N HIS A 506 34.49 -9.90 19.69
CA HIS A 506 34.42 -11.16 20.42
C HIS A 506 33.48 -12.18 19.75
N LEU A 507 32.32 -11.69 19.26
CA LEU A 507 31.34 -12.51 18.56
C LEU A 507 31.83 -12.91 17.17
N LYS A 508 32.42 -11.96 16.44
CA LYS A 508 32.94 -12.18 15.08
C LYS A 508 34.10 -13.18 15.08
N GLU A 509 35.04 -13.04 16.02
CA GLU A 509 36.20 -13.93 16.18
C GLU A 509 35.76 -15.34 16.58
N ALA A 510 34.79 -15.47 17.50
CA ALA A 510 34.22 -16.77 17.85
C ALA A 510 33.55 -17.46 16.65
N TYR A 511 32.86 -16.70 15.80
CA TYR A 511 32.28 -17.23 14.56
C TYR A 511 33.36 -17.66 13.56
N MET A 512 34.38 -16.83 13.33
CA MET A 512 35.49 -17.18 12.42
C MET A 512 36.20 -18.44 12.91
N TYR A 513 36.42 -18.57 14.22
CA TYR A 513 36.94 -19.78 14.84
C TYR A 513 36.07 -21.01 14.54
N ASP A 514 34.75 -20.91 14.74
CA ASP A 514 33.82 -22.03 14.48
C ASP A 514 33.81 -22.44 13.01
N VAL A 515 33.97 -21.48 12.08
CA VAL A 515 34.05 -21.75 10.64
C VAL A 515 35.38 -22.39 10.24
N GLU A 516 36.49 -21.92 10.78
CA GLU A 516 37.85 -22.33 10.38
C GLU A 516 38.29 -23.65 11.03
N TYR A 517 37.96 -23.86 12.31
CA TYR A 517 38.55 -24.94 13.11
C TYR A 517 37.60 -26.10 13.39
N ASN A 518 36.27 -25.91 13.28
CA ASN A 518 35.31 -26.98 13.54
C ASN A 518 34.80 -27.59 12.23
N PRO A 519 35.10 -28.88 11.95
CA PRO A 519 34.59 -29.57 10.76
C PRO A 519 33.05 -29.61 10.72
N ILE A 520 32.42 -29.61 11.90
CA ILE A 520 30.99 -29.48 12.08
C ILE A 520 30.78 -28.22 12.92
N GLN A 521 30.36 -27.14 12.26
CA GLN A 521 30.08 -25.87 12.92
C GLN A 521 29.05 -26.04 14.03
N THR A 522 29.34 -25.44 15.19
CA THR A 522 28.44 -25.40 16.34
C THR A 522 27.10 -24.75 15.95
N PHE A 523 27.15 -23.70 15.10
CA PHE A 523 25.96 -23.02 14.63
C PHE A 523 25.98 -22.75 13.11
N LYS A 524 25.62 -23.77 12.34
CA LYS A 524 25.56 -23.78 10.87
C LYS A 524 24.73 -22.69 10.17
N TYR A 525 23.87 -21.97 10.90
CA TYR A 525 23.00 -20.94 10.31
C TYR A 525 23.62 -19.54 10.38
N LEU A 526 24.71 -19.38 11.13
CA LEU A 526 25.47 -18.14 11.14
C LEU A 526 26.15 -17.96 9.79
N THR A 527 26.00 -16.75 9.26
CA THR A 527 26.58 -16.32 7.99
C THR A 527 27.31 -14.99 8.19
N PRO A 528 28.19 -14.58 7.26
CA PRO A 528 28.84 -13.27 7.34
C PRO A 528 27.84 -12.11 7.47
N GLN A 529 26.63 -12.25 6.91
CA GLN A 529 25.53 -11.28 7.01
C GLN A 529 25.10 -10.97 8.46
N HIS A 530 25.30 -11.91 9.39
CA HIS A 530 25.00 -11.68 10.81
C HIS A 530 25.98 -10.69 11.45
N PHE A 531 27.26 -10.74 11.04
CA PHE A 531 28.35 -9.97 11.61
C PHE A 531 28.63 -8.67 10.86
N GLU A 532 28.27 -8.62 9.59
CA GLU A 532 28.42 -7.47 8.69
C GLU A 532 27.08 -7.09 8.03
N PRO A 533 26.03 -6.79 8.83
CA PRO A 533 24.70 -6.52 8.28
C PRO A 533 24.65 -5.17 7.55
N GLY A 534 24.12 -5.18 6.32
CA GLY A 534 23.74 -3.97 5.60
C GLY A 534 22.55 -3.25 6.24
N SER A 535 22.14 -2.11 5.70
CA SER A 535 21.02 -1.31 6.25
C SER A 535 19.71 -2.10 6.30
N ALA A 536 19.37 -2.86 5.25
CA ALA A 536 18.18 -3.70 5.22
C ALA A 536 18.28 -4.89 6.20
N ASP A 537 19.48 -5.46 6.36
CA ASP A 537 19.72 -6.61 7.24
C ASP A 537 19.63 -6.24 8.72
N LYS A 538 19.91 -4.99 9.07
CA LYS A 538 19.70 -4.46 10.42
C LYS A 538 18.24 -4.52 10.87
N MET A 539 17.30 -4.58 9.92
CA MET A 539 15.86 -4.66 10.19
C MET A 539 15.33 -6.09 10.33
N ARG A 540 16.12 -7.12 9.96
CA ARG A 540 15.70 -8.52 10.01
C ARG A 540 15.75 -9.07 11.44
N ASN A 541 14.61 -9.51 11.96
CA ASN A 541 14.49 -10.05 13.32
C ASN A 541 15.35 -11.31 13.53
N TYR A 542 15.32 -12.27 12.59
CA TYR A 542 16.03 -13.55 12.76
C TYR A 542 17.56 -13.38 12.89
N LEU A 543 18.16 -12.41 12.18
CA LEU A 543 19.60 -12.13 12.30
C LEU A 543 19.98 -11.64 13.70
N ALA A 544 19.11 -10.89 14.36
CA ALA A 544 19.31 -10.45 15.74
C ALA A 544 19.09 -11.61 16.73
N ASP A 545 18.03 -12.39 16.52
CA ASP A 545 17.68 -13.54 17.36
C ASP A 545 18.79 -14.60 17.36
N ASP A 546 19.39 -14.88 16.20
CA ASP A 546 20.47 -15.86 16.07
C ASP A 546 21.74 -15.41 16.80
N VAL A 547 22.13 -14.13 16.68
CA VAL A 547 23.33 -13.59 17.35
C VAL A 547 23.15 -13.47 18.87
N LEU A 548 21.95 -13.16 19.36
CA LEU A 548 21.68 -12.98 20.79
C LEU A 548 21.19 -14.27 21.47
N GLY A 549 21.03 -15.35 20.71
CA GLY A 549 20.42 -16.60 21.15
C GLY A 549 21.38 -17.59 21.81
N LYS A 550 20.80 -18.67 22.33
CA LYS A 550 21.53 -19.71 23.09
C LYS A 550 22.67 -20.36 22.29
N ARG A 551 22.49 -20.60 21.00
CA ARG A 551 23.53 -21.22 20.16
C ARG A 551 24.76 -20.33 19.99
N MET A 552 24.60 -19.01 19.99
CA MET A 552 25.74 -18.11 19.98
C MET A 552 26.52 -18.17 21.30
N VAL A 553 25.84 -18.38 22.44
CA VAL A 553 26.51 -18.65 23.73
C VAL A 553 27.44 -19.85 23.59
N GLU A 554 26.96 -20.96 23.00
CA GLU A 554 27.74 -22.19 22.80
C GLU A 554 28.96 -21.95 21.90
N VAL A 555 28.80 -21.19 20.80
CA VAL A 555 29.90 -20.80 19.90
C VAL A 555 30.99 -20.02 20.65
N VAL A 556 30.60 -19.00 21.43
CA VAL A 556 31.57 -18.16 22.18
C VAL A 556 32.24 -18.95 23.30
N GLN A 557 31.51 -19.86 23.96
CA GLN A 557 32.10 -20.74 24.98
C GLN A 557 33.11 -21.72 24.39
N ASN A 558 32.84 -22.29 23.22
CA ASN A 558 33.80 -23.15 22.51
C ASN A 558 35.07 -22.38 22.15
N TYR A 559 34.91 -21.15 21.66
CA TYR A 559 36.05 -20.27 21.40
C TYR A 559 36.83 -19.92 22.67
N GLN A 560 36.14 -19.67 23.79
CA GLN A 560 36.78 -19.44 25.09
C GLN A 560 37.62 -20.64 25.54
N VAL A 561 37.13 -21.88 25.38
CA VAL A 561 37.90 -23.10 25.68
C VAL A 561 39.14 -23.23 24.79
N HIS A 562 39.05 -22.81 23.53
CA HIS A 562 40.19 -22.79 22.62
C HIS A 562 41.26 -21.78 23.03
N LEU A 563 40.86 -20.55 23.40
CA LEU A 563 41.79 -19.54 23.92
C LEU A 563 42.49 -20.02 25.19
N LEU A 564 41.76 -20.69 26.10
CA LEU A 564 42.34 -21.30 27.31
C LEU A 564 43.44 -22.30 26.96
N LYS A 565 43.22 -23.15 25.94
CA LYS A 565 44.21 -24.15 25.49
C LYS A 565 45.45 -23.52 24.84
N LYS A 566 45.32 -22.34 24.24
CA LYS A 566 46.45 -21.58 23.66
C LYS A 566 47.25 -20.80 24.70
N GLY A 567 46.77 -20.71 25.94
CA GLY A 567 47.38 -19.87 26.97
C GLY A 567 47.02 -18.38 26.85
N ASP A 568 45.97 -18.06 26.08
CA ASP A 568 45.46 -16.69 25.93
C ASP A 568 44.51 -16.31 27.09
N HIS A 569 44.36 -15.00 27.31
CA HIS A 569 43.51 -14.41 28.35
C HIS A 569 42.01 -14.59 28.02
N THR A 570 41.34 -15.51 28.73
CA THR A 570 39.94 -15.88 28.46
C THR A 570 38.89 -15.12 29.27
N ASP A 571 39.36 -14.37 30.24
CA ASP A 571 38.59 -13.40 31.02
C ASP A 571 38.00 -12.29 30.12
N VAL A 572 38.61 -12.05 28.96
CA VAL A 572 38.14 -11.08 27.94
C VAL A 572 36.73 -11.42 27.42
N LEU A 573 36.37 -12.69 27.32
CA LEU A 573 35.06 -13.13 26.79
C LEU A 573 33.97 -13.26 27.86
N GLU A 574 34.34 -13.25 29.15
CA GLU A 574 33.45 -13.61 30.26
C GLU A 574 32.17 -12.76 30.28
N LYS A 575 32.30 -11.44 30.20
CA LYS A 575 31.15 -10.52 30.23
C LYS A 575 30.33 -10.54 28.94
N THR A 576 30.95 -10.91 27.82
CA THR A 576 30.23 -11.15 26.56
C THR A 576 29.37 -12.41 26.67
N VAL A 577 29.89 -13.49 27.27
CA VAL A 577 29.13 -14.71 27.55
C VAL A 577 27.99 -14.44 28.53
N GLU A 578 28.21 -13.65 29.58
CA GLU A 578 27.14 -13.23 30.52
C GLU A 578 26.02 -12.48 29.79
N LEU A 579 26.35 -11.49 28.95
CA LEU A 579 25.37 -10.75 28.16
C LEU A 579 24.54 -11.71 27.28
N LEU A 580 25.20 -12.61 26.54
CA LEU A 580 24.49 -13.56 25.67
C LEU A 580 23.59 -14.52 26.46
N LYS A 581 24.02 -14.96 27.65
CA LYS A 581 23.18 -15.78 28.53
C LYS A 581 21.91 -15.03 28.90
N VAL A 582 22.04 -13.77 29.33
CA VAL A 582 20.90 -12.90 29.68
C VAL A 582 19.97 -12.70 28.48
N THR A 583 20.50 -12.32 27.31
CA THR A 583 19.67 -12.11 26.11
C THR A 583 19.03 -13.42 25.61
N SER A 584 19.71 -14.55 25.76
CA SER A 584 19.17 -15.86 25.36
C SER A 584 17.98 -16.29 26.22
N VAL A 585 17.96 -15.95 27.51
CA VAL A 585 16.83 -16.21 28.42
C VAL A 585 15.64 -15.35 28.02
N LEU A 586 15.86 -14.05 27.78
CA LEU A 586 14.80 -13.16 27.30
C LEU A 586 14.23 -13.62 25.95
N LEU A 587 15.08 -13.98 24.98
CA LEU A 587 14.63 -14.53 23.70
C LEU A 587 13.82 -15.81 23.88
N LYS A 588 14.32 -16.76 24.68
CA LYS A 588 13.60 -18.00 25.02
C LYS A 588 12.21 -17.69 25.56
N ASN A 589 12.08 -16.72 26.46
CA ASN A 589 10.83 -16.41 27.14
C ASN A 589 9.85 -15.61 26.27
N PHE A 590 10.32 -14.60 25.54
CA PHE A 590 9.49 -13.77 24.67
C PHE A 590 9.16 -14.41 23.32
N LYS A 591 9.95 -15.36 22.82
CA LYS A 591 9.61 -16.17 21.63
C LYS A 591 8.92 -17.49 21.99
N ASN A 592 8.67 -17.75 23.28
CA ASN A 592 7.98 -18.97 23.71
C ASN A 592 6.51 -18.94 23.27
N LYS A 593 6.08 -20.00 22.57
CA LYS A 593 4.68 -20.19 22.18
C LYS A 593 3.79 -20.67 23.33
N LYS A 594 4.38 -21.15 24.43
CA LYS A 594 3.63 -21.58 25.61
C LYS A 594 3.13 -20.35 26.37
N PRO A 595 1.83 -20.25 26.64
CA PRO A 595 1.28 -19.09 27.31
C PRO A 595 1.65 -19.08 28.80
N TYR A 596 1.73 -17.89 29.38
CA TYR A 596 1.70 -17.61 30.81
C TYR A 596 0.25 -17.79 31.29
N ARG A 597 0.07 -18.39 32.47
CA ARG A 597 -1.26 -18.74 33.02
C ARG A 597 -1.48 -18.31 34.46
N SER A 598 -0.42 -17.91 35.17
CA SER A 598 -0.54 -17.39 36.52
C SER A 598 0.59 -16.39 36.78
N SER A 599 0.40 -15.57 37.81
CA SER A 599 1.36 -14.57 38.31
C SER A 599 2.64 -15.17 38.87
N GLU A 600 2.63 -16.47 39.19
CA GLU A 600 3.74 -17.22 39.78
C GLU A 600 4.58 -17.96 38.73
N ASP A 601 4.36 -17.68 37.44
CA ASP A 601 5.14 -18.30 36.36
C ASP A 601 6.63 -17.98 36.53
N ALA A 602 7.46 -19.03 36.63
CA ALA A 602 8.90 -18.90 36.88
C ALA A 602 9.63 -18.01 35.84
N ARG A 603 9.07 -17.89 34.62
CA ARG A 603 9.63 -17.02 33.57
C ARG A 603 9.59 -15.54 33.93
N PHE A 604 8.64 -15.08 34.76
CA PHE A 604 8.66 -13.70 35.27
C PHE A 604 9.88 -13.45 36.14
N VAL A 605 10.22 -14.40 37.02
CA VAL A 605 11.43 -14.34 37.85
C VAL A 605 12.69 -14.36 36.98
N GLU A 606 12.76 -15.24 35.98
CA GLU A 606 13.87 -15.25 35.01
C GLU A 606 14.04 -13.89 34.30
N ASN A 607 12.93 -13.28 33.84
CA ASN A 607 12.97 -11.99 33.16
C ASN A 607 13.41 -10.85 34.10
N LYS A 608 12.95 -10.86 35.35
CA LYS A 608 13.35 -9.89 36.38
C LYS A 608 14.83 -9.98 36.71
N GLN A 609 15.38 -11.20 36.82
CA GLN A 609 16.82 -11.41 37.00
C GLN A 609 17.63 -10.86 35.82
N CYS A 610 17.12 -11.02 34.58
CA CYS A 610 17.73 -10.42 33.40
C CYS A 610 17.73 -8.89 33.45
N LEU A 611 16.61 -8.27 33.87
CA LEU A 611 16.52 -6.82 34.04
C LEU A 611 17.51 -6.30 35.09
N GLN A 612 17.58 -6.97 36.26
CA GLN A 612 18.53 -6.63 37.33
C GLN A 612 19.99 -6.69 36.88
N TRP A 613 20.33 -7.59 35.94
CA TRP A 613 21.66 -7.63 35.36
C TRP A 613 21.94 -6.39 34.48
N PHE A 614 20.97 -5.95 33.67
CA PHE A 614 21.10 -4.71 32.89
C PHE A 614 21.19 -3.46 33.79
N GLU A 615 20.38 -3.38 34.84
CA GLU A 615 20.42 -2.27 35.82
C GLU A 615 21.76 -2.19 36.54
N ARG A 616 22.34 -3.35 36.91
CA ARG A 616 23.69 -3.42 37.49
C ARG A 616 24.73 -2.88 36.52
N TRP A 617 24.64 -3.28 35.25
CA TRP A 617 25.55 -2.80 34.22
C TRP A 617 25.44 -1.29 34.03
N GLU A 618 24.23 -0.75 33.94
CA GLU A 618 23.98 0.68 33.84
C GLU A 618 24.54 1.44 35.06
N THR A 619 24.24 0.98 36.27
CA THR A 619 24.71 1.59 37.52
C THR A 619 26.23 1.64 37.57
N GLN A 620 26.90 0.57 37.18
CA GLN A 620 28.37 0.51 37.17
C GLN A 620 28.99 1.43 36.12
N ALA A 621 28.43 1.45 34.91
CA ALA A 621 28.88 2.37 33.86
C ALA A 621 28.73 3.84 34.30
N MET A 622 27.63 4.17 34.99
CA MET A 622 27.35 5.53 35.45
C MET A 622 28.14 5.93 36.71
N SER A 623 28.52 4.99 37.56
CA SER A 623 29.32 5.21 38.77
C SER A 623 30.84 5.22 38.53
N THR A 624 31.31 5.02 37.30
CA THR A 624 32.75 5.06 37.00
C THR A 624 33.29 6.49 37.21
N ASP A 625 34.21 6.68 38.14
CA ASP A 625 34.77 7.99 38.48
C ASP A 625 35.83 8.47 37.47
N GLY A 626 36.06 9.78 37.43
CA GLY A 626 37.14 10.39 36.63
C GLY A 626 36.87 10.53 35.14
N ILE A 627 35.67 10.21 34.65
CA ILE A 627 35.27 10.35 33.23
C ILE A 627 33.97 11.14 33.06
N SER A 628 33.84 11.82 31.91
CA SER A 628 32.65 12.62 31.59
C SER A 628 31.40 11.76 31.40
N LEU A 629 30.20 12.32 31.62
CA LEU A 629 28.91 11.65 31.36
C LEU A 629 28.80 11.09 29.93
N LYS A 630 29.38 11.78 28.95
CA LYS A 630 29.41 11.34 27.55
C LYS A 630 30.24 10.06 27.36
N GLU A 631 31.38 9.96 28.06
CA GLU A 631 32.22 8.76 28.04
C GLU A 631 31.57 7.62 28.84
N LYS A 632 30.94 7.91 29.99
CA LYS A 632 30.12 6.93 30.73
C LYS A 632 29.03 6.33 29.84
N GLY A 633 28.32 7.16 29.08
CA GLY A 633 27.29 6.73 28.12
C GLY A 633 27.81 5.91 26.93
N LYS A 634 29.13 5.80 26.73
CA LYS A 634 29.73 4.87 25.76
C LYS A 634 30.07 3.50 26.36
N MET A 635 30.05 3.36 27.68
CA MET A 635 30.35 2.11 28.41
C MET A 635 29.15 1.19 28.56
N PHE A 636 27.96 1.71 28.26
CA PHE A 636 26.69 1.00 28.31
C PHE A 636 25.91 1.19 27.00
N MET A 637 24.88 0.37 26.80
CA MET A 637 23.93 0.60 25.70
C MET A 637 23.20 1.94 25.88
N SER A 638 22.63 2.47 24.80
CA SER A 638 21.93 3.76 24.92
C SER A 638 20.77 3.68 25.91
N TYR A 639 20.58 4.74 26.71
CA TYR A 639 19.44 4.88 27.65
C TYR A 639 18.09 4.58 27.00
N LYS A 640 17.90 4.97 25.73
CA LYS A 640 16.70 4.66 24.94
C LYS A 640 16.45 3.16 24.79
N THR A 641 17.51 2.36 24.59
CA THR A 641 17.42 0.90 24.50
C THR A 641 17.14 0.28 25.87
N MET A 642 17.75 0.82 26.94
CA MET A 642 17.46 0.35 28.29
C MET A 642 16.01 0.62 28.69
N PHE A 643 15.50 1.84 28.43
CA PHE A 643 14.09 2.18 28.61
C PHE A 643 13.17 1.19 27.89
N ASP A 644 13.47 0.87 26.62
CA ASP A 644 12.67 -0.07 25.85
C ASP A 644 12.71 -1.49 26.47
N VAL A 645 13.88 -1.98 26.88
CA VAL A 645 14.06 -3.29 27.53
C VAL A 645 13.31 -3.36 28.87
N TYR A 646 13.37 -2.28 29.66
CA TYR A 646 12.62 -2.16 30.91
C TYR A 646 11.12 -2.25 30.62
N SER A 647 10.60 -1.42 29.72
CA SER A 647 9.18 -1.39 29.36
C SER A 647 8.66 -2.76 28.88
N MET A 648 9.50 -3.49 28.12
CA MET A 648 9.20 -4.82 27.63
C MET A 648 9.06 -5.85 28.76
N ILE A 649 9.98 -5.83 29.73
CA ILE A 649 10.00 -6.82 30.80
C ILE A 649 8.89 -6.53 31.82
N VAL A 650 8.88 -5.30 32.35
CA VAL A 650 7.97 -4.91 33.43
C VAL A 650 6.55 -4.69 32.91
N GLY A 651 6.39 -4.02 31.77
CA GLY A 651 5.07 -3.80 31.18
C GLY A 651 4.35 -5.11 30.83
N PHE A 652 5.09 -6.11 30.32
CA PHE A 652 4.51 -7.42 30.04
C PHE A 652 4.06 -8.16 31.30
N GLU A 653 4.86 -8.13 32.38
CA GLU A 653 4.52 -8.76 33.66
C GLU A 653 3.26 -8.10 34.28
N VAL A 654 3.23 -6.77 34.34
CA VAL A 654 2.09 -6.03 34.92
C VAL A 654 0.81 -6.28 34.11
N TYR A 655 0.88 -6.25 32.77
CA TYR A 655 -0.25 -6.59 31.91
C TYR A 655 -0.80 -7.99 32.19
N CYS A 656 0.07 -9.00 32.27
CA CYS A 656 -0.35 -10.37 32.57
C CYS A 656 -1.04 -10.46 33.92
N ASN A 657 -0.46 -9.83 34.95
CA ASN A 657 -1.01 -9.86 36.32
C ASN A 657 -2.38 -9.19 36.39
N ILE A 658 -2.57 -8.05 35.72
CA ILE A 658 -3.87 -7.37 35.64
C ILE A 658 -4.90 -8.27 34.95
N LEU A 659 -4.54 -8.88 33.80
CA LEU A 659 -5.45 -9.74 33.05
C LEU A 659 -5.83 -11.00 33.83
N PHE A 660 -4.88 -11.68 34.48
CA PHE A 660 -5.14 -12.87 35.28
C PHE A 660 -6.04 -12.57 36.48
N LYS A 661 -5.89 -11.39 37.09
CA LYS A 661 -6.74 -10.93 38.20
C LYS A 661 -8.17 -10.64 37.74
N MET A 662 -8.35 -9.97 36.60
CA MET A 662 -9.69 -9.65 36.08
C MET A 662 -10.41 -10.85 35.48
N TYR A 663 -9.66 -11.74 34.83
CA TYR A 663 -10.20 -12.93 34.17
C TYR A 663 -9.39 -14.16 34.60
N PRO A 664 -9.74 -14.77 35.75
CA PRO A 664 -9.10 -16.00 36.21
C PRO A 664 -9.20 -17.11 35.15
N GLY A 665 -8.08 -17.80 34.90
CA GLY A 665 -7.99 -18.83 33.86
C GLY A 665 -7.68 -18.29 32.46
N SER A 666 -7.53 -16.97 32.29
CA SER A 666 -6.96 -16.40 31.06
C SER A 666 -5.48 -16.80 30.88
N SER A 667 -4.99 -16.68 29.65
CA SER A 667 -3.62 -17.05 29.34
C SER A 667 -3.05 -16.13 28.26
N VAL A 668 -1.78 -15.74 28.39
CA VAL A 668 -1.13 -14.78 27.48
C VAL A 668 0.14 -15.39 26.92
N SER A 669 0.34 -15.35 25.62
CA SER A 669 1.61 -15.76 25.01
C SER A 669 2.48 -14.54 24.71
N ALA A 670 3.67 -14.48 25.28
CA ALA A 670 4.62 -13.39 25.01
C ALA A 670 4.96 -13.29 23.52
N CYS A 671 5.09 -14.42 22.82
CA CYS A 671 5.40 -14.44 21.38
C CYS A 671 4.30 -13.83 20.49
N TYR A 672 3.11 -13.59 21.01
CA TYR A 672 1.99 -12.99 20.29
C TYR A 672 1.55 -11.66 20.91
N THR A 673 2.30 -11.13 21.88
CA THR A 673 2.04 -9.84 22.53
C THR A 673 3.11 -8.86 22.06
N ASN A 674 2.96 -8.44 20.80
CA ASN A 674 3.93 -7.66 20.04
C ASN A 674 3.23 -6.96 18.86
N GLN A 675 3.98 -6.22 18.05
CA GLN A 675 3.43 -5.48 16.91
C GLN A 675 3.38 -6.29 15.61
N ASP A 676 3.87 -7.53 15.59
CA ASP A 676 3.97 -8.35 14.36
C ASP A 676 2.60 -8.49 13.65
N LYS A 677 1.49 -8.55 14.40
CA LYS A 677 0.13 -8.63 13.82
C LYS A 677 -0.25 -7.38 13.00
N LEU A 678 0.23 -6.20 13.42
CA LEU A 678 0.03 -4.95 12.71
C LEU A 678 0.97 -4.85 11.49
N GLU A 679 2.24 -5.22 11.66
CA GLU A 679 3.20 -5.28 10.54
C GLU A 679 2.73 -6.26 9.45
N ASN A 680 2.22 -7.43 9.84
CA ASN A 680 1.63 -8.40 8.92
C ASN A 680 0.38 -7.84 8.23
N PHE A 681 -0.44 -7.05 8.94
CA PHE A 681 -1.57 -6.36 8.34
C PHE A 681 -1.14 -5.33 7.29
N PHE A 682 -0.04 -4.62 7.52
CA PHE A 682 0.57 -3.75 6.50
C PHE A 682 1.05 -4.57 5.29
N GLY A 683 1.68 -5.71 5.53
CA GLY A 683 2.05 -6.67 4.49
C GLY A 683 0.85 -7.16 3.67
N GLU A 684 -0.25 -7.51 4.34
CA GLU A 684 -1.51 -7.88 3.70
C GLU A 684 -2.05 -6.73 2.84
N GLN A 685 -2.10 -5.49 3.36
CA GLN A 685 -2.58 -4.33 2.60
C GLN A 685 -1.76 -4.08 1.33
N ARG A 686 -0.43 -4.23 1.39
CA ARG A 686 0.46 -4.14 0.23
C ARG A 686 0.20 -5.28 -0.76
N ALA A 687 0.07 -6.51 -0.27
CA ALA A 687 -0.15 -7.69 -1.12
C ALA A 687 -1.49 -7.65 -1.88
N HIS A 688 -2.54 -7.05 -1.29
CA HIS A 688 -3.85 -6.92 -1.95
C HIS A 688 -3.83 -6.09 -3.24
N ASN A 689 -2.82 -5.24 -3.42
CA ASN A 689 -2.67 -4.38 -4.59
C ASN A 689 -1.75 -4.99 -5.68
N GLY A 690 -1.43 -6.28 -5.58
CA GLY A 690 -0.68 -7.01 -6.59
C GLY A 690 0.76 -6.51 -6.71
N GLN A 691 1.12 -5.96 -7.87
CA GLN A 691 2.47 -5.41 -8.11
C GLN A 691 2.68 -4.02 -7.49
N THR A 692 1.62 -3.36 -7.02
CA THR A 692 1.71 -2.06 -6.35
C THR A 692 2.05 -2.26 -4.87
N THR A 693 3.35 -2.42 -4.58
CA THR A 693 3.86 -2.64 -3.21
C THR A 693 3.85 -1.40 -2.33
N ASN A 694 3.70 -0.21 -2.91
CA ASN A 694 3.51 1.06 -2.19
C ASN A 694 2.14 1.66 -2.54
N PRO A 695 1.07 1.36 -1.77
CA PRO A 695 -0.27 1.82 -2.08
C PRO A 695 -0.50 3.28 -1.69
N THR A 696 -1.44 3.93 -2.37
CA THR A 696 -2.02 5.24 -2.00
C THR A 696 -3.08 5.08 -0.91
N ILE A 697 -3.48 6.18 -0.24
CA ILE A 697 -4.53 6.14 0.82
C ILE A 697 -5.79 5.42 0.34
N MET A 698 -6.31 5.75 -0.84
CA MET A 698 -7.54 5.14 -1.36
C MET A 698 -7.38 3.64 -1.65
N GLN A 699 -6.19 3.20 -2.05
CA GLN A 699 -5.90 1.79 -2.23
C GLN A 699 -5.83 1.08 -0.87
N THR A 700 -5.19 1.67 0.13
CA THR A 700 -5.11 1.12 1.48
C THR A 700 -6.48 0.98 2.14
N GLU A 701 -7.36 1.97 1.97
CA GLU A 701 -8.76 1.88 2.40
C GLU A 701 -9.50 0.70 1.77
N ASN A 702 -9.33 0.53 0.46
CA ASN A 702 -9.96 -0.55 -0.29
C ASN A 702 -9.41 -1.93 0.07
N SER A 703 -8.12 -2.03 0.41
CA SER A 703 -7.47 -3.26 0.89
C SER A 703 -7.94 -3.60 2.30
N THR A 704 -7.96 -2.63 3.22
CA THR A 704 -8.43 -2.77 4.60
C THR A 704 -9.84 -3.34 4.65
N LEU A 705 -10.74 -2.77 3.85
CA LEU A 705 -12.11 -3.25 3.73
C LEU A 705 -12.18 -4.72 3.25
N GLY A 706 -11.34 -5.09 2.30
CA GLY A 706 -11.24 -6.47 1.82
C GLY A 706 -10.76 -7.43 2.90
N ILE A 707 -9.75 -7.03 3.66
CA ILE A 707 -9.20 -7.81 4.78
C ILE A 707 -10.27 -8.07 5.84
N ILE A 708 -11.01 -7.02 6.26
CA ILE A 708 -12.07 -7.14 7.26
C ILE A 708 -13.19 -8.08 6.76
N GLN A 709 -13.64 -7.91 5.51
CA GLN A 709 -14.67 -8.78 4.93
C GLN A 709 -14.23 -10.24 4.82
N MET A 710 -12.94 -10.51 4.64
CA MET A 710 -12.42 -11.88 4.66
C MET A 710 -12.42 -12.48 6.07
N GLN A 711 -12.31 -11.68 7.14
CA GLN A 711 -12.37 -12.15 8.53
C GLN A 711 -13.77 -12.60 8.95
N GLU A 712 -14.83 -12.13 8.28
CA GLU A 712 -16.20 -12.63 8.48
C GLU A 712 -16.35 -14.13 8.15
N TYR A 713 -15.46 -14.68 7.30
CA TYR A 713 -15.57 -16.06 6.85
C TYR A 713 -14.75 -17.02 7.73
N LYS A 714 -15.38 -17.58 8.77
CA LYS A 714 -14.80 -18.61 9.65
C LYS A 714 -14.64 -19.94 8.88
N ARG A 715 -13.41 -20.44 8.76
CA ARG A 715 -13.15 -21.81 8.28
C ARG A 715 -13.51 -22.80 9.39
N SER A 716 -14.38 -23.76 9.11
CA SER A 716 -14.88 -24.74 10.09
C SER A 716 -13.82 -25.75 10.56
N LYS A 717 -12.79 -26.03 9.75
CA LYS A 717 -11.70 -26.99 10.06
C LYS A 717 -10.34 -26.44 9.69
N GLY A 718 -9.88 -25.42 10.39
CA GLY A 718 -8.53 -24.90 10.22
C GLY A 718 -7.91 -24.44 11.52
N ASN A 719 -6.93 -25.18 12.03
CA ASN A 719 -5.92 -24.66 12.96
C ASN A 719 -5.09 -23.51 12.36
N CYS A 720 -5.34 -23.17 11.09
CA CYS A 720 -4.90 -21.94 10.47
C CYS A 720 -5.97 -20.85 10.68
N THR A 721 -5.94 -20.21 11.85
CA THR A 721 -6.04 -18.74 11.86
C THR A 721 -5.09 -18.24 10.77
N VAL A 722 -5.49 -17.24 9.99
CA VAL A 722 -4.70 -16.69 8.89
C VAL A 722 -3.36 -16.17 9.44
N ASN A 723 -2.41 -17.10 9.53
CA ASN A 723 -0.97 -16.97 9.69
C ASN A 723 -0.40 -17.48 8.35
N ARG A 724 -0.81 -16.86 7.24
CA ARG A 724 0.06 -16.83 6.08
C ARG A 724 0.86 -15.55 6.25
N THR A 725 2.17 -15.77 6.43
CA THR A 725 3.26 -14.87 6.82
C THR A 725 3.17 -14.34 8.24
#